data_AF-A0A193LJH8-F1
#
_entry.id   AF-A0A193LJH8-F1
#
_cell.length_a   1.000
_cell.length_b   1.000
_cell.length_c   1.000
_cell.angle_alpha   90.00
_cell.angle_beta   90.00
_cell.angle_gamma   90.00
#
_symmetry.space_group_name_H-M   'P 1'
#
loop_
_entity.id
_entity.type
_entity.pdbx_description
1 polymer ?
#
loop_
_entity_poly.entity_id
_entity_poly.type
_entity_poly.pdbx_seq_one_letter_code
_entity_poly.pdbx_strand_id
1 'polypeptide(L)'
;MLKPLYRATLLLAVSALSILSAPAHAVEESLIDGLEYRLIGPWRGGRVTAVSGVVGNPQLYYMGATGGGLWKTNNAGVTWSNISDGQIPVGTIGAVAVAASDPNVIYVGTGEAPIRGVTTSQGKGLWKSTDAGQTFTFMGLPKAGQIAKIEIHPTNPDIAYVAAQGQIWAPNEERGVYRTTDGGKTWDHVLKVNPDTGATDITMDPTNPRILYAGMWHHGRKPWYIMSGGEGGGIYKSSDAGDSWDKLEGGLPGLIGKVGIDVPAADPSRVYAIIEAEPEKGGLWRSDDYGKTWKLINNHRVLHSRAWYYIHLAADPSDADTVWVLNTGLYKSVDGGKDWEQVKTPHGDHHDHWINPANSLNMINGNDGGATVTFDGGKTWSSIYNQPTAQFYRLVTDNQDPYRLYAGQQDNSTVSIASYAWDGAIGEDDFYAVGGGESAHIAFDPDDPTLVYATTINGTLTEYNHDNKKTRYIIPYPEHVYGQDSKDLKYRANWNPPVITSPHDHETIYYGTQMLLKSTDRGLNWEEVSPDLTRNNPEHMGRNGGPLTPENVGAEFYHTIYAIVESEKDKGTIWVGADDGLLHLTRNGGRSWSDISPPHKGEAMINTIELSPHAEGTAYLAVTGYKLNDFDPYIYKTSNYGKSWKRIDDGVPKGEFVRVVREDPVVKGLLYAGTEEGMFVSYNDGGEWQSLDLNLPPVPITDLRAREDSLAVATQGRAFWVLDDIWVVRQARNAPTNKAVHLYTPPTWQMGKPGSRVRSYEGKNPSKDVPLYYVINDEVSEDTELTIDILDASGRIVRRMSNKESDQDRCRIGNMDPRRPFEITYPKTEEGMNKWSWDMSSDEVKCIDNIVLQAGYAGPSVAPGRYTARITIGAATDEATFEVVKDPRSIASDRQIREWASSIEEVKGTLDDVLIALDTARKARSQIKSLMANHDDEELQRLGEAAIADLDTWEQQITQLKFETYEDEDAWATMLDGQLRYLMDVIDDSGAPVTDGAKTRHADLSREWQQRQLELNDITENYITPINRWAGNMELGHVVRPGS
;
A
#
# COMPACT_ATOMS: atom_id res chain seq x y z
N MET A 1 60.25 67.64 14.63
CA MET A 1 59.41 68.73 15.18
C MET A 1 58.09 68.75 14.40
N LEU A 2 56.99 69.13 15.05
CA LEU A 2 55.70 69.60 14.48
C LEU A 2 54.82 68.62 13.65
N LYS A 3 53.63 68.35 14.20
CA LYS A 3 52.34 68.02 13.52
C LYS A 3 51.66 69.34 13.03
N PRO A 4 50.37 69.42 12.62
CA PRO A 4 49.40 68.47 12.02
C PRO A 4 48.84 68.97 10.64
N LEU A 5 47.94 68.28 9.92
CA LEU A 5 46.45 68.46 9.84
C LEU A 5 45.94 67.76 8.53
N TYR A 6 44.67 67.42 8.27
CA TYR A 6 43.55 66.83 9.05
C TYR A 6 42.38 66.44 8.09
N ARG A 7 41.47 65.52 8.49
CA ARG A 7 40.20 65.05 7.84
C ARG A 7 40.36 64.07 6.67
N ALA A 8 39.99 62.78 6.78
CA ALA A 8 38.65 62.15 6.94
C ALA A 8 37.85 62.14 5.61
N THR A 9 37.32 61.01 5.13
CA THR A 9 36.31 60.15 5.82
C THR A 9 36.42 58.64 5.53
N LEU A 10 35.96 57.85 6.49
CA LEU A 10 35.70 56.40 6.54
C LEU A 10 35.45 55.63 5.21
N LEU A 11 36.12 54.48 5.08
CA LEU A 11 35.56 53.26 4.47
C LEU A 11 35.98 52.06 5.34
N LEU A 12 35.02 51.41 6.01
CA LEU A 12 35.23 50.12 6.66
C LEU A 12 34.87 49.02 5.66
N ALA A 13 35.87 48.27 5.20
CA ALA A 13 35.62 47.01 4.50
C ALA A 13 35.42 45.90 5.55
N VAL A 14 34.17 45.47 5.73
CA VAL A 14 33.85 44.26 6.48
C VAL A 14 34.07 43.08 5.55
N SER A 15 35.17 42.34 5.74
CA SER A 15 35.40 41.06 5.07
C SER A 15 34.46 40.00 5.66
N ALA A 16 33.22 39.95 5.18
CA ALA A 16 32.34 38.82 5.43
C ALA A 16 32.90 37.60 4.69
N LEU A 17 33.38 36.59 5.43
CA LEU A 17 33.50 35.24 4.89
C LEU A 17 32.08 34.72 4.65
N SER A 18 31.58 34.89 3.43
CA SER A 18 30.48 34.08 2.93
C SER A 18 30.98 32.65 2.81
N ILE A 19 30.74 31.85 3.84
CA ILE A 19 30.74 30.39 3.70
C ILE A 19 29.59 30.10 2.73
N LEU A 20 29.94 29.87 1.47
CA LEU A 20 29.06 29.22 0.51
C LEU A 20 28.87 27.79 1.00
N SER A 21 27.84 27.57 1.83
CA SER A 21 27.29 26.23 1.97
C SER A 21 26.89 25.79 0.57
N ALA A 22 27.57 24.76 0.05
CA ALA A 22 27.06 24.04 -1.11
C ALA A 22 25.62 23.62 -0.79
N PRO A 23 24.67 23.71 -1.74
CA PRO A 23 23.35 23.14 -1.53
C PRO A 23 23.55 21.67 -1.15
N ALA A 24 22.89 21.21 -0.08
CA ALA A 24 22.84 19.79 0.20
C ALA A 24 22.09 19.14 -0.98
N HIS A 25 22.79 18.27 -1.70
CA HIS A 25 22.27 17.56 -2.86
C HIS A 25 21.24 16.52 -2.42
N ALA A 26 20.60 15.84 -3.38
CA ALA A 26 19.99 14.54 -3.16
C ALA A 26 20.89 13.61 -2.31
N VAL A 27 20.24 12.79 -1.48
CA VAL A 27 20.87 11.73 -0.68
C VAL A 27 21.11 10.53 -1.59
N GLU A 28 22.25 9.86 -1.44
CA GLU A 28 22.57 8.65 -2.20
C GLU A 28 21.52 7.55 -1.94
N GLU A 29 21.08 6.86 -2.99
CA GLU A 29 19.96 5.90 -2.92
C GLU A 29 20.26 4.74 -1.97
N SER A 30 21.52 4.29 -1.93
CA SER A 30 22.10 3.29 -1.02
C SER A 30 22.06 3.64 0.49
N LEU A 31 21.48 4.79 0.85
CA LEU A 31 21.23 5.21 2.23
C LEU A 31 19.76 5.02 2.67
N ILE A 32 18.87 4.67 1.74
CA ILE A 32 17.42 4.52 1.99
C ILE A 32 16.74 3.37 1.20
N ASP A 33 17.40 2.75 0.23
CA ASP A 33 16.86 1.71 -0.65
C ASP A 33 16.45 0.41 0.07
N GLY A 34 17.05 0.11 1.22
CA GLY A 34 16.67 -1.02 2.08
C GLY A 34 15.35 -0.85 2.86
N LEU A 35 14.57 0.20 2.60
CA LEU A 35 13.27 0.47 3.21
C LEU A 35 12.10 -0.17 2.44
N GLU A 36 11.04 -0.57 3.14
CA GLU A 36 9.83 -1.16 2.54
C GLU A 36 8.55 -0.44 2.99
N TYR A 37 7.67 -0.12 2.04
CA TYR A 37 6.25 0.13 2.30
C TYR A 37 5.50 -1.17 2.54
N ARG A 38 4.54 -1.13 3.45
CA ARG A 38 3.66 -2.21 3.84
C ARG A 38 2.23 -1.92 3.37
N LEU A 39 1.67 -2.80 2.53
CA LEU A 39 0.26 -2.78 2.16
C LEU A 39 -0.59 -3.20 3.38
N ILE A 40 -1.40 -2.28 3.90
CA ILE A 40 -2.25 -2.52 5.08
C ILE A 40 -3.72 -2.82 4.71
N GLY A 41 -4.09 -2.64 3.45
CA GLY A 41 -5.45 -2.90 2.96
C GLY A 41 -6.35 -1.65 3.00
N PRO A 42 -7.69 -1.81 3.05
CA PRO A 42 -8.42 -3.07 3.13
C PRO A 42 -8.39 -3.87 1.81
N TRP A 43 -8.66 -5.18 1.87
CA TRP A 43 -8.85 -6.04 0.69
C TRP A 43 -10.25 -5.89 0.05
N ARG A 44 -10.81 -4.68 0.11
CA ARG A 44 -12.10 -4.35 -0.51
C ARG A 44 -11.86 -3.80 -1.91
N GLY A 45 -12.41 -4.50 -2.90
CA GLY A 45 -12.26 -4.12 -4.30
C GLY A 45 -12.71 -2.69 -4.59
N GLY A 46 -11.95 -2.05 -5.47
CA GLY A 46 -12.34 -0.86 -6.20
C GLY A 46 -12.37 -1.13 -7.70
N ARG A 47 -12.62 -0.07 -8.46
CA ARG A 47 -13.05 -0.11 -9.85
C ARG A 47 -12.17 -0.87 -10.84
N VAL A 48 -12.84 -1.74 -11.60
CA VAL A 48 -12.30 -2.56 -12.70
C VAL A 48 -13.02 -2.22 -14.00
N THR A 49 -12.26 -1.84 -15.02
CA THR A 49 -12.82 -1.40 -16.33
C THR A 49 -12.49 -2.32 -17.50
N ALA A 50 -11.72 -3.38 -17.28
CA ALA A 50 -11.43 -4.41 -18.28
C ALA A 50 -11.39 -5.80 -17.64
N VAL A 51 -11.98 -6.82 -18.27
CA VAL A 51 -11.90 -8.21 -17.84
C VAL A 51 -11.77 -9.17 -19.02
N SER A 52 -11.03 -10.27 -18.84
CA SER A 52 -10.93 -11.32 -19.85
C SER A 52 -10.85 -12.69 -19.17
N GLY A 53 -11.69 -13.63 -19.60
CA GLY A 53 -11.52 -15.05 -19.30
C GLY A 53 -10.67 -15.74 -20.37
N VAL A 54 -10.24 -16.98 -20.10
CA VAL A 54 -9.44 -17.76 -21.05
C VAL A 54 -10.23 -18.92 -21.63
N VAL A 55 -10.37 -18.94 -22.96
CA VAL A 55 -11.00 -20.03 -23.70
C VAL A 55 -10.27 -21.34 -23.41
N GLY A 56 -11.02 -22.37 -23.00
CA GLY A 56 -10.47 -23.68 -22.61
C GLY A 56 -9.97 -23.78 -21.16
N ASN A 57 -9.87 -22.69 -20.40
CA ASN A 57 -9.56 -22.72 -18.98
C ASN A 57 -10.58 -21.93 -18.14
N PRO A 58 -11.62 -22.59 -17.61
CA PRO A 58 -12.71 -21.92 -16.89
C PRO A 58 -12.31 -21.43 -15.48
N GLN A 59 -11.05 -21.56 -15.06
CA GLN A 59 -10.55 -21.04 -13.78
C GLN A 59 -9.60 -19.84 -13.93
N LEU A 60 -9.20 -19.50 -15.16
CA LEU A 60 -8.22 -18.46 -15.45
C LEU A 60 -8.88 -17.19 -16.00
N TYR A 61 -8.67 -16.08 -15.30
CA TYR A 61 -9.17 -14.76 -15.66
C TYR A 61 -8.15 -13.67 -15.37
N TYR A 62 -8.31 -12.54 -16.06
CA TYR A 62 -7.57 -11.31 -15.87
C TYR A 62 -8.54 -10.15 -15.61
N MET A 63 -8.12 -9.18 -14.79
CA MET A 63 -8.83 -7.92 -14.56
C MET A 63 -7.88 -6.72 -14.61
N GLY A 64 -8.32 -5.64 -15.27
CA GLY A 64 -7.65 -4.34 -15.30
C GLY A 64 -8.33 -3.35 -14.36
N ALA A 65 -7.64 -2.97 -13.29
CA ALA A 65 -8.13 -1.99 -12.32
C ALA A 65 -7.76 -0.55 -12.72
N THR A 66 -8.50 0.44 -12.21
CA THR A 66 -8.12 1.85 -12.37
C THR A 66 -7.18 2.25 -11.23
N GLY A 67 -5.94 2.64 -11.56
CA GLY A 67 -4.82 2.81 -10.62
C GLY A 67 -4.27 1.52 -9.98
N GLY A 68 -4.96 0.38 -10.06
CA GLY A 68 -4.60 -0.85 -9.35
C GLY A 68 -3.72 -1.87 -10.09
N GLY A 69 -3.50 -1.68 -11.39
CA GLY A 69 -2.73 -2.55 -12.27
C GLY A 69 -3.52 -3.69 -12.91
N LEU A 70 -2.81 -4.61 -13.56
CA LEU A 70 -3.35 -5.83 -14.15
C LEU A 70 -3.22 -6.99 -13.16
N TRP A 71 -4.31 -7.72 -12.94
CA TRP A 71 -4.36 -8.85 -12.01
C TRP A 71 -4.79 -10.13 -12.72
N LYS A 72 -4.35 -11.26 -12.16
CA LYS A 72 -4.61 -12.63 -12.63
C LYS A 72 -5.20 -13.46 -11.49
N THR A 73 -6.14 -14.34 -11.83
CA THR A 73 -6.60 -15.43 -10.95
C THR A 73 -6.48 -16.76 -11.67
N ASN A 74 -6.03 -17.81 -10.98
CA ASN A 74 -5.97 -19.19 -11.50
C ASN A 74 -7.01 -20.11 -10.83
N ASN A 75 -7.88 -19.56 -9.98
CA ASN A 75 -8.88 -20.30 -9.19
C ASN A 75 -10.23 -19.58 -9.20
N ALA A 76 -10.59 -19.01 -10.36
CA ALA A 76 -11.89 -18.42 -10.65
C ALA A 76 -12.33 -17.29 -9.70
N GLY A 77 -11.42 -16.36 -9.40
CA GLY A 77 -11.72 -15.17 -8.61
C GLY A 77 -11.75 -15.41 -7.10
N VAL A 78 -11.23 -16.54 -6.61
CA VAL A 78 -10.97 -16.75 -5.18
C VAL A 78 -9.76 -15.90 -4.77
N THR A 79 -8.57 -16.17 -5.31
CA THR A 79 -7.35 -15.35 -5.10
C THR A 79 -7.03 -14.52 -6.34
N TRP A 80 -6.56 -13.29 -6.15
CA TRP A 80 -6.00 -12.45 -7.21
C TRP A 80 -4.53 -12.10 -6.92
N SER A 81 -3.71 -12.02 -7.96
CA SER A 81 -2.31 -11.55 -7.89
C SER A 81 -2.07 -10.52 -8.98
N ASN A 82 -1.42 -9.40 -8.65
CA ASN A 82 -0.99 -8.44 -9.65
C ASN A 82 0.16 -9.04 -10.49
N ILE A 83 0.18 -8.74 -11.79
CA ILE A 83 1.19 -9.19 -12.75
C ILE A 83 1.82 -8.04 -13.58
N SER A 84 1.44 -6.79 -13.33
CA SER A 84 1.97 -5.59 -14.01
C SER A 84 2.99 -4.80 -13.20
N ASP A 85 2.99 -4.93 -11.86
CA ASP A 85 3.84 -4.15 -10.96
C ASP A 85 5.32 -4.38 -11.32
N GLY A 86 6.12 -3.30 -11.36
CA GLY A 86 7.51 -3.32 -11.82
C GLY A 86 7.72 -3.47 -13.34
N GLN A 87 6.65 -3.63 -14.14
CA GLN A 87 6.76 -3.85 -15.59
C GLN A 87 6.00 -2.81 -16.43
N ILE A 88 4.78 -2.44 -16.02
CA ILE A 88 3.98 -1.41 -16.67
C ILE A 88 4.03 -0.14 -15.80
N PRO A 89 4.52 1.01 -16.32
CA PRO A 89 4.82 2.22 -15.54
C PRO A 89 3.57 3.06 -15.24
N VAL A 90 2.40 2.44 -15.12
CA VAL A 90 1.12 3.07 -14.73
C VAL A 90 0.11 2.00 -14.29
N GLY A 91 -0.55 2.20 -13.16
CA GLY A 91 -1.55 1.27 -12.63
C GLY A 91 -2.94 1.31 -13.29
N THR A 92 -3.18 2.16 -14.29
CA THR A 92 -4.53 2.34 -14.88
C THR A 92 -4.68 1.54 -16.17
N ILE A 93 -5.54 0.52 -16.15
CA ILE A 93 -5.79 -0.40 -17.26
C ILE A 93 -7.21 -0.20 -17.80
N GLY A 94 -7.34 0.13 -19.09
CA GLY A 94 -8.61 0.35 -19.79
C GLY A 94 -9.05 -0.79 -20.71
N ALA A 95 -8.13 -1.65 -21.15
CA ALA A 95 -8.45 -2.82 -21.98
C ALA A 95 -7.50 -3.99 -21.71
N VAL A 96 -8.03 -5.21 -21.73
CA VAL A 96 -7.27 -6.47 -21.63
C VAL A 96 -7.89 -7.48 -22.59
N ALA A 97 -7.08 -8.07 -23.47
CA ALA A 97 -7.52 -9.11 -24.39
C ALA A 97 -6.53 -10.27 -24.41
N VAL A 98 -7.03 -11.50 -24.26
CA VAL A 98 -6.25 -12.74 -24.38
C VAL A 98 -6.60 -13.40 -25.71
N ALA A 99 -5.59 -13.83 -26.47
CA ALA A 99 -5.83 -14.44 -27.77
C ALA A 99 -6.46 -15.84 -27.65
N ALA A 100 -7.62 -16.05 -28.29
CA ALA A 100 -8.31 -17.35 -28.27
C ALA A 100 -7.51 -18.49 -28.95
N SER A 101 -6.59 -18.16 -29.85
CA SER A 101 -5.71 -19.11 -30.55
C SER A 101 -4.40 -19.42 -29.81
N ASP A 102 -3.98 -18.56 -28.89
CA ASP A 102 -2.80 -18.77 -28.03
C ASP A 102 -2.96 -18.00 -26.70
N PRO A 103 -3.43 -18.66 -25.63
CA PRO A 103 -3.61 -18.03 -24.32
C PRO A 103 -2.35 -17.45 -23.65
N ASN A 104 -1.16 -17.68 -24.23
CA ASN A 104 0.06 -17.00 -23.78
C ASN A 104 0.12 -15.54 -24.25
N VAL A 105 -0.59 -15.20 -25.34
CA VAL A 105 -0.60 -13.86 -25.90
C VAL A 105 -1.70 -13.00 -25.26
N ILE A 106 -1.28 -11.95 -24.58
CA ILE A 106 -2.14 -10.97 -23.91
C ILE A 106 -1.76 -9.58 -24.41
N TYR A 107 -2.74 -8.78 -24.86
CA TYR A 107 -2.56 -7.36 -25.11
C TYR A 107 -3.25 -6.54 -24.01
N VAL A 108 -2.61 -5.45 -23.58
CA VAL A 108 -3.03 -4.63 -22.45
C VAL A 108 -2.99 -3.16 -22.85
N GLY A 109 -4.16 -2.52 -22.82
CA GLY A 109 -4.33 -1.10 -23.06
C GLY A 109 -4.37 -0.35 -21.73
N THR A 110 -3.46 0.61 -21.56
CA THR A 110 -3.48 1.48 -20.37
C THR A 110 -4.39 2.70 -20.60
N GLY A 111 -4.84 3.33 -19.51
CA GLY A 111 -5.72 4.49 -19.52
C GLY A 111 -7.20 4.12 -19.53
N GLU A 112 -7.93 4.55 -18.50
CA GLU A 112 -9.33 4.20 -18.24
C GLU A 112 -10.29 4.80 -19.27
N ALA A 113 -11.11 3.95 -19.91
CA ALA A 113 -12.09 4.37 -20.91
C ALA A 113 -13.40 4.98 -20.35
N PRO A 114 -13.95 4.54 -19.20
CA PRO A 114 -15.05 5.24 -18.51
C PRO A 114 -14.66 6.62 -17.92
N ILE A 115 -14.36 7.61 -18.77
CA ILE A 115 -13.76 8.89 -18.36
C ILE A 115 -14.60 9.63 -17.30
N ARG A 116 -14.10 9.70 -16.07
CA ARG A 116 -14.65 10.42 -14.91
C ARG A 116 -13.79 11.64 -14.56
N GLY A 117 -14.38 12.83 -14.60
CA GLY A 117 -13.66 14.12 -14.41
C GLY A 117 -13.09 14.39 -13.01
N VAL A 118 -13.21 13.44 -12.08
CA VAL A 118 -12.74 13.54 -10.68
C VAL A 118 -11.68 12.50 -10.31
N THR A 119 -11.58 11.38 -11.04
CA THR A 119 -10.79 10.20 -10.62
C THR A 119 -10.04 9.49 -11.75
N THR A 120 -10.18 9.91 -13.01
CA THR A 120 -9.54 9.22 -14.14
C THR A 120 -8.11 9.66 -14.42
N SER A 121 -7.20 8.68 -14.41
CA SER A 121 -5.79 8.75 -14.81
C SER A 121 -5.56 8.46 -16.30
N GLN A 122 -4.44 8.93 -16.84
CA GLN A 122 -4.06 8.71 -18.25
C GLN A 122 -3.38 7.37 -18.49
N GLY A 123 -3.48 6.86 -19.73
CA GLY A 123 -2.69 5.72 -20.20
C GLY A 123 -1.33 6.11 -20.78
N LYS A 124 -0.39 5.18 -20.70
CA LYS A 124 0.95 5.19 -21.32
C LYS A 124 1.04 4.18 -22.48
N GLY A 125 -0.02 4.08 -23.29
CA GLY A 125 -0.06 3.25 -24.49
C GLY A 125 -0.30 1.75 -24.25
N LEU A 126 0.18 0.93 -25.19
CA LEU A 126 -0.15 -0.48 -25.32
C LEU A 126 1.02 -1.38 -24.92
N TRP A 127 0.72 -2.49 -24.25
CA TRP A 127 1.67 -3.50 -23.77
C TRP A 127 1.25 -4.90 -24.22
N LYS A 128 2.19 -5.83 -24.33
CA LYS A 128 1.93 -7.23 -24.71
C LYS A 128 2.77 -8.20 -23.89
N SER A 129 2.16 -9.32 -23.51
CA SER A 129 2.84 -10.53 -23.04
C SER A 129 2.72 -11.64 -24.08
N THR A 130 3.71 -12.53 -24.12
CA THR A 130 3.69 -13.79 -24.91
C THR A 130 3.98 -15.02 -24.04
N ASP A 131 3.80 -14.90 -22.73
CA ASP A 131 4.12 -15.91 -21.71
C ASP A 131 3.03 -16.01 -20.62
N ALA A 132 1.79 -15.68 -20.98
CA ALA A 132 0.62 -15.65 -20.11
C ALA A 132 0.74 -14.67 -18.92
N GLY A 133 1.40 -13.53 -19.15
CA GLY A 133 1.53 -12.43 -18.19
C GLY A 133 2.63 -12.62 -17.16
N GLN A 134 3.73 -13.30 -17.51
CA GLN A 134 4.96 -13.31 -16.69
C GLN A 134 5.82 -12.09 -17.03
N THR A 135 5.97 -11.77 -18.32
CA THR A 135 6.67 -10.57 -18.80
C THR A 135 5.81 -9.73 -19.74
N PHE A 136 5.99 -8.41 -19.69
CA PHE A 136 5.32 -7.44 -20.55
C PHE A 136 6.33 -6.59 -21.33
N THR A 137 6.05 -6.37 -22.61
CA THR A 137 6.81 -5.50 -23.52
C THR A 137 5.95 -4.35 -24.00
N PHE A 138 6.52 -3.14 -24.08
CA PHE A 138 5.85 -1.97 -24.64
C PHE A 138 5.71 -2.09 -26.16
N MET A 139 4.49 -1.89 -26.67
CA MET A 139 4.13 -2.09 -28.09
C MET A 139 3.78 -0.79 -28.83
N GLY A 140 3.90 0.37 -28.18
CA GLY A 140 3.68 1.67 -28.80
C GLY A 140 2.42 2.40 -28.34
N LEU A 141 1.93 3.31 -29.18
CA LEU A 141 0.82 4.23 -28.90
C LEU A 141 1.00 5.11 -27.63
N PRO A 142 2.21 5.66 -27.32
CA PRO A 142 2.50 6.34 -26.04
C PRO A 142 1.69 7.61 -25.79
N LYS A 143 0.97 8.13 -26.79
CA LYS A 143 0.18 9.36 -26.71
C LYS A 143 -1.33 9.13 -26.85
N ALA A 144 -1.77 7.87 -26.98
CA ALA A 144 -3.18 7.53 -27.18
C ALA A 144 -4.10 8.05 -26.06
N GLY A 145 -3.58 8.28 -24.86
CA GLY A 145 -4.41 8.56 -23.69
C GLY A 145 -5.11 7.27 -23.29
N GLN A 146 -6.42 7.20 -23.47
CA GLN A 146 -7.21 6.03 -23.08
C GLN A 146 -7.35 5.02 -24.23
N ILE A 147 -7.08 3.75 -23.93
CA ILE A 147 -7.33 2.62 -24.83
C ILE A 147 -8.55 1.87 -24.30
N ALA A 148 -9.64 1.84 -25.08
CA ALA A 148 -10.96 1.41 -24.63
C ALA A 148 -11.31 -0.04 -24.92
N LYS A 149 -10.78 -0.60 -26.02
CA LYS A 149 -11.02 -1.98 -26.41
C LYS A 149 -9.87 -2.50 -27.27
N ILE A 150 -9.60 -3.79 -27.17
CA ILE A 150 -8.63 -4.50 -28.00
C ILE A 150 -9.32 -5.74 -28.53
N GLU A 151 -9.28 -5.95 -29.84
CA GLU A 151 -9.91 -7.07 -30.53
C GLU A 151 -8.83 -7.89 -31.26
N ILE A 152 -8.69 -9.17 -30.94
CA ILE A 152 -7.63 -10.04 -31.46
C ILE A 152 -8.22 -11.02 -32.47
N HIS A 153 -7.59 -11.15 -33.64
CA HIS A 153 -8.07 -12.04 -34.69
C HIS A 153 -8.14 -13.50 -34.19
N PRO A 154 -9.29 -14.19 -34.34
CA PRO A 154 -9.60 -15.42 -33.58
C PRO A 154 -8.58 -16.54 -33.78
N THR A 155 -8.00 -16.66 -34.98
CA THR A 155 -7.02 -17.70 -35.34
C THR A 155 -5.59 -17.20 -35.56
N ASN A 156 -5.27 -15.94 -35.22
CA ASN A 156 -3.92 -15.40 -35.39
C ASN A 156 -3.61 -14.27 -34.38
N PRO A 157 -2.82 -14.52 -33.32
CA PRO A 157 -2.52 -13.51 -32.29
C PRO A 157 -1.66 -12.34 -32.76
N ASP A 158 -1.08 -12.42 -33.96
CA ASP A 158 -0.28 -11.33 -34.55
C ASP A 158 -1.13 -10.27 -35.28
N ILE A 159 -2.42 -10.54 -35.51
CA ILE A 159 -3.38 -9.56 -36.04
C ILE A 159 -4.29 -9.10 -34.90
N ALA A 160 -4.23 -7.82 -34.56
CA ALA A 160 -5.06 -7.22 -33.51
C ALA A 160 -5.43 -5.77 -33.85
N TYR A 161 -6.55 -5.31 -33.28
CA TYR A 161 -7.08 -3.96 -33.44
C TYR A 161 -7.21 -3.29 -32.08
N VAL A 162 -6.97 -1.98 -32.04
CA VAL A 162 -6.98 -1.17 -30.80
C VAL A 162 -7.90 0.03 -30.99
N ALA A 163 -8.92 0.15 -30.17
CA ALA A 163 -9.76 1.33 -30.06
C ALA A 163 -9.09 2.37 -29.16
N ALA A 164 -8.44 3.37 -29.78
CA ALA A 164 -7.87 4.52 -29.09
C ALA A 164 -8.95 5.60 -28.93
N GLN A 165 -9.43 5.75 -27.70
CA GLN A 165 -10.47 6.71 -27.35
C GLN A 165 -9.90 8.14 -27.25
N GLY A 166 -8.65 8.30 -26.84
CA GLY A 166 -7.95 9.58 -26.87
C GLY A 166 -7.63 10.19 -25.51
N GLN A 167 -7.10 11.40 -25.59
CA GLN A 167 -6.87 12.32 -24.47
C GLN A 167 -8.19 12.89 -23.94
N ILE A 168 -8.27 13.14 -22.63
CA ILE A 168 -9.51 13.58 -21.95
C ILE A 168 -9.70 15.09 -22.05
N TRP A 169 -8.64 15.84 -21.74
CA TRP A 169 -8.68 17.28 -21.48
C TRP A 169 -8.37 18.12 -22.72
N ALA A 170 -8.02 17.48 -23.84
CA ALA A 170 -7.79 18.11 -25.13
C ALA A 170 -8.08 17.13 -26.30
N PRO A 171 -8.35 17.65 -27.50
CA PRO A 171 -8.33 16.86 -28.74
C PRO A 171 -6.91 16.35 -29.05
N ASN A 172 -6.77 15.19 -29.70
CA ASN A 172 -5.46 14.65 -30.06
C ASN A 172 -5.48 13.80 -31.34
N GLU A 173 -4.34 13.74 -32.03
CA GLU A 173 -4.22 13.12 -33.35
C GLU A 173 -4.22 11.58 -33.32
N GLU A 174 -3.99 10.98 -32.15
CA GLU A 174 -3.94 9.53 -31.93
C GLU A 174 -5.31 8.87 -31.72
N ARG A 175 -6.42 9.61 -31.89
CA ARG A 175 -7.77 9.08 -31.77
C ARG A 175 -8.17 8.19 -32.96
N GLY A 176 -8.84 7.07 -32.68
CA GLY A 176 -9.43 6.18 -33.69
C GLY A 176 -9.06 4.71 -33.53
N VAL A 177 -9.05 3.95 -34.64
CA VAL A 177 -8.70 2.51 -34.63
C VAL A 177 -7.31 2.31 -35.22
N TYR A 178 -6.48 1.57 -34.49
CA TYR A 178 -5.21 1.04 -35.01
C TYR A 178 -5.31 -0.45 -35.31
N ARG A 179 -4.54 -0.93 -36.29
CA ARG A 179 -4.37 -2.35 -36.62
C ARG A 179 -2.89 -2.71 -36.58
N THR A 180 -2.56 -3.88 -36.05
CA THR A 180 -1.28 -4.56 -36.29
C THR A 180 -1.51 -5.85 -37.08
N THR A 181 -0.47 -6.28 -37.81
CA THR A 181 -0.43 -7.58 -38.51
C THR A 181 0.87 -8.35 -38.26
N ASP A 182 1.75 -7.83 -37.40
CA ASP A 182 3.08 -8.36 -37.11
C ASP A 182 3.32 -8.63 -35.61
N GLY A 183 2.24 -8.68 -34.83
CA GLY A 183 2.27 -8.89 -33.39
C GLY A 183 2.45 -7.62 -32.56
N GLY A 184 2.14 -6.46 -33.11
CA GLY A 184 2.20 -5.16 -32.45
C GLY A 184 3.55 -4.44 -32.57
N LYS A 185 4.44 -4.89 -33.47
CA LYS A 185 5.72 -4.23 -33.75
C LYS A 185 5.50 -2.97 -34.59
N THR A 186 4.49 -3.00 -35.46
CA THR A 186 4.00 -1.84 -36.22
C THR A 186 2.49 -1.70 -36.11
N TRP A 187 1.99 -0.47 -36.29
CA TRP A 187 0.58 -0.10 -36.16
C TRP A 187 0.15 0.82 -37.29
N ASP A 188 -0.83 0.37 -38.08
CA ASP A 188 -1.55 1.16 -39.08
C ASP A 188 -2.68 1.95 -38.39
N HIS A 189 -2.81 3.26 -38.66
CA HIS A 189 -3.97 4.05 -38.19
C HIS A 189 -5.14 3.89 -39.17
N VAL A 190 -5.84 2.76 -39.09
CA VAL A 190 -6.82 2.30 -40.09
C VAL A 190 -8.15 3.06 -40.10
N LEU A 191 -8.60 3.61 -38.96
CA LEU A 191 -9.75 4.51 -38.91
C LEU A 191 -9.39 5.78 -38.14
N LYS A 192 -9.42 6.91 -38.84
CA LYS A 192 -9.25 8.25 -38.28
C LYS A 192 -10.34 9.17 -38.81
N VAL A 193 -10.98 9.91 -37.92
CA VAL A 193 -12.11 10.81 -38.26
C VAL A 193 -11.71 12.27 -38.08
N ASN A 194 -11.47 12.70 -36.84
CA ASN A 194 -10.92 14.02 -36.49
C ASN A 194 -10.31 13.96 -35.08
N PRO A 195 -9.53 14.97 -34.63
CA PRO A 195 -8.89 14.96 -33.31
C PRO A 195 -9.85 14.96 -32.11
N ASP A 196 -11.14 15.24 -32.32
CA ASP A 196 -12.19 15.25 -31.31
C ASP A 196 -12.96 13.91 -31.24
N THR A 197 -12.75 12.98 -32.18
CA THR A 197 -13.53 11.73 -32.31
C THR A 197 -12.66 10.50 -32.17
N GLY A 198 -12.78 9.79 -31.04
CA GLY A 198 -12.05 8.56 -30.75
C GLY A 198 -12.90 7.30 -30.84
N ALA A 199 -12.24 6.14 -30.91
CA ALA A 199 -12.93 4.86 -30.89
C ALA A 199 -13.22 4.45 -29.44
N THR A 200 -14.48 4.22 -29.09
CA THR A 200 -14.91 3.75 -27.75
C THR A 200 -15.08 2.25 -27.68
N ASP A 201 -15.27 1.61 -28.83
CA ASP A 201 -15.50 0.17 -28.91
C ASP A 201 -15.13 -0.35 -30.31
N ILE A 202 -14.73 -1.62 -30.37
CA ILE A 202 -14.48 -2.34 -31.63
C ILE A 202 -14.80 -3.82 -31.45
N THR A 203 -15.55 -4.37 -32.40
CA THR A 203 -15.94 -5.79 -32.46
C THR A 203 -15.71 -6.33 -33.87
N MET A 204 -15.57 -7.65 -33.97
CA MET A 204 -15.27 -8.40 -35.19
C MET A 204 -16.33 -9.48 -35.40
N ASP A 205 -16.70 -9.78 -36.65
CA ASP A 205 -17.44 -11.00 -36.96
C ASP A 205 -16.52 -12.22 -36.71
N PRO A 206 -16.77 -13.05 -35.67
CA PRO A 206 -15.86 -14.12 -35.31
C PRO A 206 -15.85 -15.27 -36.33
N THR A 207 -16.83 -15.30 -37.24
CA THR A 207 -16.91 -16.28 -38.35
C THR A 207 -16.25 -15.76 -39.63
N ASN A 208 -16.10 -14.44 -39.77
CA ASN A 208 -15.49 -13.79 -40.92
C ASN A 208 -14.70 -12.53 -40.49
N PRO A 209 -13.45 -12.68 -40.04
CA PRO A 209 -12.66 -11.62 -39.40
C PRO A 209 -12.22 -10.46 -40.32
N ARG A 210 -12.75 -10.40 -41.56
CA ARG A 210 -12.68 -9.21 -42.43
C ARG A 210 -13.79 -8.19 -42.13
N ILE A 211 -14.86 -8.59 -41.45
CA ILE A 211 -15.95 -7.68 -41.07
C ILE A 211 -15.68 -7.16 -39.66
N LEU A 212 -15.61 -5.85 -39.54
CA LEU A 212 -15.36 -5.12 -38.29
C LEU A 212 -16.41 -4.03 -38.12
N TYR A 213 -16.77 -3.74 -36.87
CA TYR A 213 -17.58 -2.59 -36.51
C TYR A 213 -16.88 -1.78 -35.41
N ALA A 214 -16.84 -0.47 -35.56
CA ALA A 214 -16.23 0.45 -34.60
C ALA A 214 -17.25 1.49 -34.13
N GLY A 215 -17.35 1.68 -32.81
CA GLY A 215 -18.08 2.77 -32.18
C GLY A 215 -17.18 4.00 -32.07
N MET A 216 -17.55 5.10 -32.75
CA MET A 216 -16.79 6.34 -32.76
C MET A 216 -17.54 7.43 -31.98
N TRP A 217 -16.87 8.05 -31.01
CA TRP A 217 -17.43 9.03 -30.09
C TRP A 217 -16.69 10.37 -30.18
N HIS A 218 -17.45 11.44 -30.48
CA HIS A 218 -16.97 12.81 -30.37
C HIS A 218 -17.08 13.26 -28.90
N HIS A 219 -15.93 13.48 -28.24
CA HIS A 219 -15.89 13.68 -26.78
C HIS A 219 -14.74 14.57 -26.29
N GLY A 220 -14.92 15.10 -25.07
CA GLY A 220 -13.87 15.79 -24.32
C GLY A 220 -14.41 16.32 -22.98
N ARG A 221 -13.51 16.76 -22.10
CA ARG A 221 -13.87 17.35 -20.81
C ARG A 221 -13.17 18.68 -20.55
N LYS A 222 -13.84 19.52 -19.76
CA LYS A 222 -13.31 20.66 -19.01
C LYS A 222 -13.63 20.44 -17.52
N PRO A 223 -13.02 21.18 -16.58
CA PRO A 223 -13.38 21.06 -15.16
C PRO A 223 -14.88 21.26 -14.87
N TRP A 224 -15.55 22.07 -15.71
CA TRP A 224 -16.97 22.44 -15.59
C TRP A 224 -17.87 21.94 -16.74
N TYR A 225 -17.39 21.05 -17.63
CA TYR A 225 -18.20 20.62 -18.78
C TYR A 225 -17.81 19.25 -19.35
N ILE A 226 -18.82 18.46 -19.75
CA ILE A 226 -18.68 17.22 -20.52
C ILE A 226 -19.15 17.48 -21.95
N MET A 227 -18.34 17.12 -22.93
CA MET A 227 -18.76 17.10 -24.34
C MET A 227 -19.09 15.66 -24.73
N SER A 228 -20.32 15.42 -25.20
CA SER A 228 -20.75 14.15 -25.79
C SER A 228 -21.65 14.36 -27.00
N GLY A 229 -21.17 13.91 -28.16
CA GLY A 229 -21.84 14.02 -29.45
C GLY A 229 -21.37 15.21 -30.27
N GLY A 230 -21.11 14.98 -31.56
CA GLY A 230 -20.57 15.98 -32.47
C GLY A 230 -20.24 15.40 -33.84
N GLU A 231 -19.60 16.18 -34.69
CA GLU A 231 -19.19 15.74 -36.02
C GLU A 231 -18.17 14.59 -35.93
N GLY A 232 -18.46 13.50 -36.63
CA GLY A 232 -17.65 12.28 -36.62
C GLY A 232 -18.21 11.12 -35.80
N GLY A 233 -19.09 11.37 -34.82
CA GLY A 233 -19.70 10.31 -34.01
C GLY A 233 -20.58 9.36 -34.82
N GLY A 234 -20.62 8.07 -34.45
CA GLY A 234 -21.45 7.05 -35.10
C GLY A 234 -20.82 5.66 -35.15
N ILE A 235 -21.48 4.73 -35.86
CA ILE A 235 -20.97 3.38 -36.13
C ILE A 235 -20.30 3.36 -37.50
N TYR A 236 -19.10 2.78 -37.57
CA TYR A 236 -18.34 2.58 -38.79
C TYR A 236 -18.13 1.09 -39.03
N LYS A 237 -18.11 0.67 -40.29
CA LYS A 237 -17.95 -0.74 -40.70
C LYS A 237 -16.84 -0.89 -41.73
N SER A 238 -15.98 -1.88 -41.53
CA SER A 238 -15.12 -2.43 -42.59
C SER A 238 -15.65 -3.80 -43.05
N SER A 239 -15.41 -4.15 -44.31
CA SER A 239 -15.63 -5.50 -44.85
C SER A 239 -14.35 -6.12 -45.45
N ASP A 240 -13.21 -5.47 -45.24
CA ASP A 240 -11.88 -5.75 -45.81
C ASP A 240 -10.76 -5.67 -44.75
N ALA A 241 -11.06 -6.09 -43.51
CA ALA A 241 -10.10 -6.14 -42.39
C ALA A 241 -9.47 -4.77 -42.05
N GLY A 242 -10.24 -3.70 -42.20
CA GLY A 242 -9.89 -2.33 -41.83
C GLY A 242 -9.19 -1.52 -42.92
N ASP A 243 -8.98 -2.05 -44.13
CA ASP A 243 -8.37 -1.28 -45.23
C ASP A 243 -9.29 -0.15 -45.73
N SER A 244 -10.62 -0.31 -45.61
CA SER A 244 -11.60 0.76 -45.81
C SER A 244 -12.75 0.70 -44.80
N TRP A 245 -13.39 1.84 -44.56
CA TRP A 245 -14.45 2.01 -43.58
C TRP A 245 -15.60 2.87 -44.13
N ASP A 246 -16.81 2.32 -44.11
CA ASP A 246 -18.06 3.02 -44.38
C ASP A 246 -18.70 3.48 -43.07
N LYS A 247 -19.14 4.75 -42.99
CA LYS A 247 -20.03 5.18 -41.90
C LYS A 247 -21.41 4.55 -42.13
N LEU A 248 -21.95 3.87 -41.13
CA LEU A 248 -23.26 3.23 -41.25
C LEU A 248 -24.40 4.24 -41.14
N GLU A 249 -25.34 4.11 -42.07
CA GLU A 249 -26.63 4.81 -42.08
C GLU A 249 -27.77 3.77 -42.05
N GLY A 250 -28.99 4.11 -42.47
CA GLY A 250 -30.09 3.14 -42.58
C GLY A 250 -31.01 3.06 -41.36
N GLY A 251 -31.31 4.19 -40.74
CA GLY A 251 -32.29 4.33 -39.65
C GLY A 251 -31.72 4.82 -38.32
N LEU A 252 -30.39 4.84 -38.19
CA LEU A 252 -29.68 5.38 -37.02
C LEU A 252 -29.95 6.89 -36.81
N PRO A 253 -29.78 7.41 -35.57
CA PRO A 253 -29.92 8.84 -35.28
C PRO A 253 -28.90 9.71 -36.04
N GLY A 254 -29.27 10.96 -36.35
CA GLY A 254 -28.38 11.89 -37.05
C GLY A 254 -27.22 12.44 -36.21
N LEU A 255 -27.40 12.52 -34.88
CA LEU A 255 -26.37 12.88 -33.92
C LEU A 255 -26.23 11.73 -32.90
N ILE A 256 -25.02 11.19 -32.78
CA ILE A 256 -24.68 10.02 -31.97
C ILE A 256 -23.54 10.38 -31.02
N GLY A 257 -23.66 9.94 -29.77
CA GLY A 257 -22.68 10.11 -28.69
C GLY A 257 -21.82 8.85 -28.52
N LYS A 258 -21.65 8.38 -27.28
CA LYS A 258 -20.94 7.11 -27.03
C LYS A 258 -21.74 5.94 -27.64
N VAL A 259 -21.02 4.92 -28.10
CA VAL A 259 -21.58 3.67 -28.63
C VAL A 259 -20.81 2.49 -28.07
N GLY A 260 -21.54 1.50 -27.54
CA GLY A 260 -21.08 0.11 -27.38
C GLY A 260 -21.70 -0.78 -28.46
N ILE A 261 -20.96 -1.73 -29.01
CA ILE A 261 -21.37 -2.52 -30.19
C ILE A 261 -20.79 -3.93 -30.16
N ASP A 262 -21.63 -4.94 -30.44
CA ASP A 262 -21.19 -6.34 -30.46
C ASP A 262 -21.97 -7.22 -31.45
N VAL A 263 -21.37 -8.38 -31.81
CA VAL A 263 -21.85 -9.32 -32.82
C VAL A 263 -21.92 -10.75 -32.22
N PRO A 264 -23.12 -11.34 -32.05
CA PRO A 264 -23.23 -12.71 -31.55
C PRO A 264 -22.69 -13.71 -32.56
N ALA A 265 -21.75 -14.56 -32.15
CA ALA A 265 -21.17 -15.59 -33.02
C ALA A 265 -22.21 -16.60 -33.55
N ALA A 266 -23.33 -16.77 -32.85
CA ALA A 266 -24.46 -17.62 -33.23
C ALA A 266 -25.23 -17.13 -34.47
N ASP A 267 -25.26 -15.82 -34.75
CA ASP A 267 -25.80 -15.24 -35.98
C ASP A 267 -25.11 -13.89 -36.31
N PRO A 268 -23.99 -13.90 -37.04
CA PRO A 268 -23.25 -12.68 -37.39
C PRO A 268 -23.97 -11.74 -38.37
N SER A 269 -25.15 -12.10 -38.89
CA SER A 269 -26.00 -11.15 -39.61
C SER A 269 -26.64 -10.14 -38.66
N ARG A 270 -26.75 -10.49 -37.38
CA ARG A 270 -27.22 -9.61 -36.31
C ARG A 270 -26.09 -8.78 -35.74
N VAL A 271 -26.40 -7.52 -35.44
CA VAL A 271 -25.49 -6.60 -34.73
C VAL A 271 -26.30 -5.84 -33.69
N TYR A 272 -25.80 -5.80 -32.45
CA TYR A 272 -26.37 -5.00 -31.37
C TYR A 272 -25.54 -3.72 -31.16
N ALA A 273 -26.21 -2.61 -30.91
CA ALA A 273 -25.55 -1.37 -30.51
C ALA A 273 -26.35 -0.65 -29.41
N ILE A 274 -25.69 -0.26 -28.33
CA ILE A 274 -26.25 0.61 -27.30
C ILE A 274 -25.76 2.03 -27.59
N ILE A 275 -26.68 2.95 -27.85
CA ILE A 275 -26.38 4.24 -28.48
C ILE A 275 -26.87 5.40 -27.61
N GLU A 276 -25.97 6.33 -27.29
CA GLU A 276 -26.35 7.67 -26.86
C GLU A 276 -26.81 8.49 -28.07
N ALA A 277 -28.00 9.07 -27.96
CA ALA A 277 -28.53 10.02 -28.94
C ALA A 277 -29.52 10.96 -28.25
N GLU A 278 -30.16 11.82 -29.04
CA GLU A 278 -31.24 12.71 -28.57
C GLU A 278 -32.34 11.93 -27.82
N PRO A 279 -33.12 12.60 -26.95
CA PRO A 279 -34.26 11.99 -26.26
C PRO A 279 -35.16 11.16 -27.20
N GLU A 280 -35.66 10.04 -26.68
CA GLU A 280 -36.45 9.02 -27.41
C GLU A 280 -35.69 8.23 -28.50
N LYS A 281 -34.51 8.69 -28.98
CA LYS A 281 -33.69 8.04 -30.01
C LYS A 281 -32.50 7.25 -29.45
N GLY A 282 -32.04 7.55 -28.23
CA GLY A 282 -31.06 6.72 -27.53
C GLY A 282 -31.66 5.39 -27.05
N GLY A 283 -30.83 4.35 -26.93
CA GLY A 283 -31.28 3.01 -26.49
C GLY A 283 -30.54 1.86 -27.15
N LEU A 284 -31.09 0.64 -27.01
CA LEU A 284 -30.61 -0.54 -27.72
C LEU A 284 -31.18 -0.56 -29.14
N TRP A 285 -30.27 -0.50 -30.10
CA TRP A 285 -30.49 -0.68 -31.52
C TRP A 285 -30.04 -2.07 -31.96
N ARG A 286 -30.70 -2.59 -33.00
CA ARG A 286 -30.35 -3.86 -33.63
C ARG A 286 -30.45 -3.79 -35.14
N SER A 287 -29.50 -4.40 -35.83
CA SER A 287 -29.59 -4.79 -37.24
C SER A 287 -29.72 -6.32 -37.31
N ASP A 288 -30.44 -6.82 -38.33
CA ASP A 288 -30.53 -8.24 -38.69
C ASP A 288 -30.04 -8.45 -40.14
N ASP A 289 -29.18 -7.55 -40.67
CA ASP A 289 -28.71 -7.56 -42.06
C ASP A 289 -27.26 -7.05 -42.26
N TYR A 290 -26.39 -7.29 -41.28
CA TYR A 290 -24.98 -6.84 -41.20
C TYR A 290 -24.82 -5.31 -41.17
N GLY A 291 -25.71 -4.61 -40.45
CA GLY A 291 -25.65 -3.17 -40.22
C GLY A 291 -26.20 -2.29 -41.36
N LYS A 292 -26.97 -2.83 -42.30
CA LYS A 292 -27.53 -2.06 -43.44
C LYS A 292 -28.84 -1.36 -43.08
N THR A 293 -29.66 -1.98 -42.24
CA THR A 293 -30.86 -1.38 -41.66
C THR A 293 -30.89 -1.59 -40.16
N TRP A 294 -31.28 -0.54 -39.43
CA TRP A 294 -31.24 -0.49 -37.97
C TRP A 294 -32.63 -0.20 -37.40
N LYS A 295 -32.95 -0.84 -36.28
CA LYS A 295 -34.20 -0.64 -35.52
C LYS A 295 -33.87 -0.36 -34.07
N LEU A 296 -34.49 0.67 -33.52
CA LEU A 296 -34.54 0.91 -32.08
C LEU A 296 -35.45 -0.15 -31.44
N ILE A 297 -34.86 -1.10 -30.73
CA ILE A 297 -35.58 -2.22 -30.10
C ILE A 297 -36.14 -1.80 -28.75
N ASN A 298 -35.33 -1.11 -27.94
CA ASN A 298 -35.73 -0.66 -26.62
C ASN A 298 -35.05 0.68 -26.29
N ASN A 299 -35.84 1.73 -26.01
CA ASN A 299 -35.36 3.06 -25.65
C ASN A 299 -35.50 3.40 -24.16
N HIS A 300 -35.76 2.39 -23.31
CA HIS A 300 -35.93 2.59 -21.89
C HIS A 300 -34.63 3.09 -21.24
N ARG A 301 -34.73 4.20 -20.50
CA ARG A 301 -33.55 4.95 -20.00
C ARG A 301 -32.63 4.15 -19.10
N VAL A 302 -33.11 3.07 -18.47
CA VAL A 302 -32.30 2.19 -17.62
C VAL A 302 -31.10 1.55 -18.35
N LEU A 303 -31.21 1.38 -19.67
CA LEU A 303 -30.16 0.80 -20.50
C LEU A 303 -29.13 1.86 -20.96
N HIS A 304 -29.50 3.14 -21.01
CA HIS A 304 -28.70 4.23 -21.61
C HIS A 304 -28.60 5.52 -20.80
N SER A 305 -28.81 5.44 -19.48
CA SER A 305 -28.47 6.50 -18.54
C SER A 305 -26.96 6.75 -18.49
N ARG A 306 -26.57 8.02 -18.25
CA ARG A 306 -25.19 8.48 -18.00
C ARG A 306 -24.17 7.90 -18.99
N ALA A 307 -24.47 8.05 -20.28
CA ALA A 307 -23.82 7.31 -21.36
C ALA A 307 -22.31 7.53 -21.47
N TRP A 308 -21.78 8.72 -21.13
CA TRP A 308 -20.33 8.95 -21.11
C TRP A 308 -19.59 7.99 -20.16
N TYR A 309 -20.23 7.55 -19.06
CA TYR A 309 -19.64 6.60 -18.10
C TYR A 309 -19.94 5.16 -18.53
N TYR A 310 -21.21 4.83 -18.78
CA TYR A 310 -21.65 3.46 -19.07
C TYR A 310 -21.92 3.17 -20.56
N ILE A 311 -22.94 2.35 -20.86
CA ILE A 311 -23.38 1.91 -22.18
C ILE A 311 -22.35 1.06 -22.94
N HIS A 312 -21.92 0.01 -22.27
CA HIS A 312 -21.29 -1.14 -22.91
C HIS A 312 -22.33 -2.26 -23.06
N LEU A 313 -22.10 -3.20 -23.97
CA LEU A 313 -22.93 -4.39 -24.12
C LEU A 313 -22.07 -5.61 -24.43
N ALA A 314 -22.60 -6.81 -24.17
CA ALA A 314 -22.01 -8.08 -24.60
C ALA A 314 -23.10 -8.98 -25.17
N ALA A 315 -22.95 -9.44 -26.41
CA ALA A 315 -23.85 -10.41 -27.03
C ALA A 315 -23.44 -11.83 -26.63
N ASP A 316 -24.40 -12.74 -26.45
CA ASP A 316 -24.06 -14.13 -26.11
C ASP A 316 -23.47 -14.83 -27.34
N PRO A 317 -22.25 -15.40 -27.26
CA PRO A 317 -21.62 -16.08 -28.38
C PRO A 317 -22.38 -17.35 -28.81
N SER A 318 -23.18 -17.97 -27.93
CA SER A 318 -23.93 -19.19 -28.21
C SER A 318 -25.42 -18.98 -28.51
N ASP A 319 -25.96 -17.77 -28.29
CA ASP A 319 -27.37 -17.46 -28.51
C ASP A 319 -27.57 -16.02 -29.03
N ALA A 320 -27.98 -15.88 -30.29
CA ALA A 320 -28.16 -14.59 -30.94
C ALA A 320 -29.31 -13.74 -30.38
N ASP A 321 -30.23 -14.29 -29.57
CA ASP A 321 -31.28 -13.53 -28.88
C ASP A 321 -30.88 -13.13 -27.43
N THR A 322 -29.79 -13.65 -26.88
CA THR A 322 -29.29 -13.26 -25.55
C THR A 322 -28.27 -12.12 -25.65
N VAL A 323 -28.51 -11.03 -24.89
CA VAL A 323 -27.65 -9.84 -24.87
C VAL A 323 -27.66 -9.19 -23.49
N TRP A 324 -26.50 -8.69 -23.07
CA TRP A 324 -26.28 -8.02 -21.80
C TRP A 324 -25.97 -6.54 -22.03
N VAL A 325 -26.48 -5.66 -21.16
CA VAL A 325 -26.17 -4.22 -21.15
C VAL A 325 -25.61 -3.84 -19.79
N LEU A 326 -24.50 -3.11 -19.83
CA LEU A 326 -23.75 -2.65 -18.68
C LEU A 326 -24.09 -1.18 -18.41
N ASN A 327 -24.69 -0.93 -17.25
CA ASN A 327 -25.03 0.40 -16.73
C ASN A 327 -24.78 0.41 -15.21
N THR A 328 -25.40 1.32 -14.45
CA THR A 328 -25.39 1.27 -12.97
C THR A 328 -25.87 -0.07 -12.42
N GLY A 329 -26.73 -0.79 -13.16
CA GLY A 329 -27.00 -2.21 -12.96
C GLY A 329 -26.60 -3.04 -14.19
N LEU A 330 -26.37 -4.34 -13.97
CA LEU A 330 -26.18 -5.32 -15.03
C LEU A 330 -27.55 -5.80 -15.53
N TYR A 331 -27.84 -5.62 -16.82
CA TYR A 331 -29.13 -5.99 -17.42
C TYR A 331 -28.94 -7.12 -18.42
N LYS A 332 -29.88 -8.07 -18.43
CA LYS A 332 -29.92 -9.21 -19.36
C LYS A 332 -31.23 -9.26 -20.13
N SER A 333 -31.15 -9.54 -21.42
CA SER A 333 -32.27 -9.93 -22.27
C SER A 333 -32.00 -11.30 -22.88
N VAL A 334 -33.06 -12.06 -23.17
CA VAL A 334 -33.02 -13.41 -23.79
C VAL A 334 -34.01 -13.54 -24.95
N ASP A 335 -34.57 -12.41 -25.42
CA ASP A 335 -35.60 -12.38 -26.47
C ASP A 335 -35.22 -11.43 -27.62
N GLY A 336 -33.94 -11.13 -27.74
CA GLY A 336 -33.37 -10.28 -28.76
C GLY A 336 -33.36 -8.80 -28.39
N GLY A 337 -33.46 -8.46 -27.10
CA GLY A 337 -33.32 -7.11 -26.55
C GLY A 337 -34.62 -6.38 -26.23
N LYS A 338 -35.78 -7.05 -26.24
CA LYS A 338 -37.09 -6.39 -26.03
C LYS A 338 -37.38 -6.27 -24.54
N ASP A 339 -37.41 -7.40 -23.84
CA ASP A 339 -37.63 -7.48 -22.39
C ASP A 339 -36.31 -7.71 -21.64
N TRP A 340 -36.23 -7.20 -20.41
CA TRP A 340 -34.99 -7.14 -19.63
C TRP A 340 -35.20 -7.48 -18.15
N GLU A 341 -34.25 -8.21 -17.57
CA GLU A 341 -34.11 -8.41 -16.13
C GLU A 341 -32.82 -7.75 -15.61
N GLN A 342 -32.84 -7.26 -14.36
CA GLN A 342 -31.63 -6.81 -13.68
C GLN A 342 -31.01 -8.00 -12.94
N VAL A 343 -29.75 -8.30 -13.25
CA VAL A 343 -28.97 -9.34 -12.58
C VAL A 343 -28.32 -8.74 -11.33
N LYS A 344 -28.35 -9.48 -10.23
CA LYS A 344 -27.76 -9.05 -8.96
C LYS A 344 -26.30 -9.45 -8.87
N THR A 345 -25.46 -8.49 -8.52
CA THR A 345 -24.01 -8.58 -8.39
C THR A 345 -23.59 -8.06 -7.00
N PRO A 346 -22.36 -8.36 -6.52
CA PRO A 346 -21.87 -7.84 -5.24
C PRO A 346 -21.72 -6.31 -5.19
N HIS A 347 -21.58 -5.67 -6.36
CA HIS A 347 -21.52 -4.21 -6.52
C HIS A 347 -22.20 -3.80 -7.83
N GLY A 348 -22.63 -2.53 -7.92
CA GLY A 348 -23.16 -1.93 -9.15
C GLY A 348 -22.07 -1.31 -10.03
N ASP A 349 -22.51 -0.56 -11.04
CA ASP A 349 -21.68 0.22 -11.96
C ASP A 349 -20.72 -0.65 -12.79
N HIS A 350 -21.24 -1.22 -13.87
CA HIS A 350 -20.57 -2.23 -14.69
C HIS A 350 -19.92 -1.64 -15.93
N HIS A 351 -18.69 -2.06 -16.24
CA HIS A 351 -17.88 -1.50 -17.33
C HIS A 351 -17.43 -2.52 -18.38
N ASP A 352 -17.13 -3.76 -17.99
CA ASP A 352 -16.76 -4.81 -18.95
C ASP A 352 -17.31 -6.19 -18.53
N HIS A 353 -17.56 -7.06 -19.51
CA HIS A 353 -18.17 -8.37 -19.30
C HIS A 353 -17.72 -9.36 -20.38
N TRP A 354 -17.19 -10.49 -19.95
CA TRP A 354 -16.77 -11.58 -20.83
C TRP A 354 -17.63 -12.81 -20.58
N ILE A 355 -18.13 -13.41 -21.67
CA ILE A 355 -18.94 -14.62 -21.68
C ILE A 355 -18.12 -15.73 -22.33
N ASN A 356 -18.02 -16.89 -21.67
CA ASN A 356 -17.25 -18.00 -22.18
C ASN A 356 -17.91 -18.58 -23.46
N PRO A 357 -17.26 -18.55 -24.64
CA PRO A 357 -17.86 -18.97 -25.90
C PRO A 357 -18.16 -20.47 -25.99
N ALA A 358 -17.65 -21.29 -25.06
CA ALA A 358 -17.99 -22.71 -24.96
C ALA A 358 -19.06 -23.01 -23.88
N ASN A 359 -19.41 -22.04 -23.02
CA ASN A 359 -20.37 -22.22 -21.93
C ASN A 359 -20.84 -20.87 -21.36
N SER A 360 -21.96 -20.33 -21.87
CA SER A 360 -22.50 -19.04 -21.42
C SER A 360 -23.03 -19.00 -19.98
N LEU A 361 -22.91 -20.07 -19.19
CA LEU A 361 -23.10 -20.00 -17.73
C LEU A 361 -21.85 -19.48 -17.01
N ASN A 362 -20.71 -19.47 -17.68
CA ASN A 362 -19.42 -19.10 -17.11
C ASN A 362 -18.95 -17.75 -17.65
N MET A 363 -18.81 -16.76 -16.75
CA MET A 363 -18.57 -15.36 -17.10
C MET A 363 -17.70 -14.66 -16.06
N ILE A 364 -17.12 -13.53 -16.46
CA ILE A 364 -16.52 -12.53 -15.54
C ILE A 364 -17.13 -11.15 -15.82
N ASN A 365 -17.31 -10.35 -14.77
CA ASN A 365 -17.76 -8.96 -14.87
C ASN A 365 -16.81 -8.02 -14.09
N GLY A 366 -16.44 -6.89 -14.71
CA GLY A 366 -15.77 -5.76 -14.07
C GLY A 366 -16.76 -4.65 -13.72
N ASN A 367 -16.63 -4.11 -12.51
CA ASN A 367 -17.49 -3.06 -11.96
C ASN A 367 -16.74 -2.18 -10.94
N ASP A 368 -17.40 -1.14 -10.41
CA ASP A 368 -16.77 -0.15 -9.51
C ASP A 368 -16.36 -0.72 -8.12
N GLY A 369 -16.81 -1.94 -7.79
CA GLY A 369 -16.39 -2.69 -6.60
C GLY A 369 -15.38 -3.81 -6.87
N GLY A 370 -14.91 -4.01 -8.10
CA GLY A 370 -13.91 -5.04 -8.46
C GLY A 370 -14.35 -6.01 -9.55
N ALA A 371 -13.60 -7.09 -9.73
CA ALA A 371 -13.98 -8.17 -10.65
C ALA A 371 -14.70 -9.31 -9.93
N THR A 372 -15.71 -9.87 -10.59
CA THR A 372 -16.50 -11.00 -10.06
C THR A 372 -16.75 -12.08 -11.12
N VAL A 373 -16.66 -13.35 -10.72
CA VAL A 373 -16.78 -14.52 -11.61
C VAL A 373 -18.03 -15.34 -11.26
N THR A 374 -18.69 -15.92 -12.27
CA THR A 374 -19.86 -16.80 -12.12
C THR A 374 -19.72 -18.09 -12.95
N PHE A 375 -20.46 -19.13 -12.54
CA PHE A 375 -20.58 -20.45 -13.21
C PHE A 375 -22.03 -20.91 -13.41
N ASP A 376 -23.01 -20.10 -13.00
CA ASP A 376 -24.44 -20.46 -13.02
C ASP A 376 -25.30 -19.48 -13.85
N GLY A 377 -24.65 -18.66 -14.67
CA GLY A 377 -25.27 -17.64 -15.52
C GLY A 377 -25.63 -16.35 -14.78
N GLY A 378 -24.90 -16.01 -13.71
CA GLY A 378 -25.05 -14.76 -12.95
C GLY A 378 -26.02 -14.84 -11.76
N LYS A 379 -26.36 -16.04 -11.26
CA LYS A 379 -27.19 -16.21 -10.05
C LYS A 379 -26.34 -16.09 -8.80
N THR A 380 -25.08 -16.52 -8.85
CA THR A 380 -24.06 -16.32 -7.82
C THR A 380 -22.76 -15.80 -8.41
N TRP A 381 -21.99 -15.09 -7.60
CA TRP A 381 -20.76 -14.37 -7.99
C TRP A 381 -19.68 -14.52 -6.92
N SER A 382 -18.40 -14.48 -7.31
CA SER A 382 -17.26 -14.45 -6.38
C SER A 382 -17.24 -13.17 -5.51
N SER A 383 -16.49 -13.20 -4.40
CA SER A 383 -16.35 -12.05 -3.50
C SER A 383 -15.57 -10.89 -4.14
N ILE A 384 -15.81 -9.69 -3.61
CA ILE A 384 -14.99 -8.48 -3.82
C ILE A 384 -14.11 -8.14 -2.60
N TYR A 385 -14.28 -8.83 -1.47
CA TYR A 385 -13.49 -8.68 -0.24
C TYR A 385 -12.21 -9.54 -0.29
N ASN A 386 -11.54 -9.52 -1.43
CA ASN A 386 -10.33 -10.27 -1.74
C ASN A 386 -9.38 -9.52 -2.70
N GLN A 387 -9.60 -8.21 -2.89
CA GLN A 387 -8.95 -7.37 -3.88
C GLN A 387 -8.51 -6.05 -3.23
N PRO A 388 -7.20 -5.79 -3.04
CA PRO A 388 -6.73 -4.56 -2.40
C PRO A 388 -6.65 -3.41 -3.41
N THR A 389 -7.74 -3.19 -4.14
CA THR A 389 -7.84 -2.19 -5.24
C THR A 389 -8.64 -0.94 -4.86
N ALA A 390 -8.86 -0.71 -3.56
CA ALA A 390 -9.55 0.47 -3.06
C ALA A 390 -8.91 1.78 -3.56
N GLN A 391 -9.76 2.72 -3.96
CA GLN A 391 -9.38 4.03 -4.48
C GLN A 391 -9.73 5.12 -3.47
N PHE A 392 -8.74 5.70 -2.80
CA PHE A 392 -8.94 6.70 -1.74
C PHE A 392 -8.74 8.13 -2.24
N TYR A 393 -9.58 9.07 -1.80
CA TYR A 393 -9.51 10.48 -2.24
C TYR A 393 -8.61 11.38 -1.36
N ARG A 394 -8.54 11.13 -0.04
CA ARG A 394 -7.88 11.95 0.98
C ARG A 394 -7.40 11.06 2.14
N LEU A 395 -6.54 11.57 3.02
CA LEU A 395 -6.09 10.85 4.22
C LEU A 395 -6.03 11.78 5.43
N VAL A 396 -6.59 11.32 6.56
CA VAL A 396 -6.27 11.83 7.90
C VAL A 396 -6.00 10.66 8.85
N THR A 397 -5.31 10.92 9.95
CA THR A 397 -4.96 9.93 10.99
C THR A 397 -5.36 10.43 12.37
N ASP A 398 -5.65 9.52 13.29
CA ASP A 398 -5.88 9.84 14.70
C ASP A 398 -4.59 9.75 15.55
N ASN A 399 -4.73 9.88 16.87
CA ASN A 399 -3.68 9.76 17.87
C ASN A 399 -3.77 8.47 18.72
N GLN A 400 -4.57 7.48 18.30
CA GLN A 400 -4.72 6.23 19.04
C GLN A 400 -3.47 5.34 18.91
N ASP A 401 -3.39 4.23 19.67
CA ASP A 401 -2.36 3.20 19.48
C ASP A 401 -3.01 1.80 19.45
N PRO A 402 -3.02 1.08 18.31
CA PRO A 402 -2.56 1.51 16.98
C PRO A 402 -3.32 2.74 16.46
N TYR A 403 -2.60 3.70 15.86
CA TYR A 403 -3.23 4.82 15.17
C TYR A 403 -4.04 4.31 13.96
N ARG A 404 -5.09 5.04 13.58
CA ARG A 404 -5.99 4.65 12.49
C ARG A 404 -5.90 5.64 11.32
N LEU A 405 -6.05 5.11 10.11
CA LEU A 405 -6.11 5.86 8.85
C LEU A 405 -7.56 6.00 8.39
N TYR A 406 -7.94 7.19 7.92
CA TYR A 406 -9.32 7.51 7.52
C TYR A 406 -9.37 8.09 6.09
N ALA A 407 -10.25 7.57 5.24
CA ALA A 407 -10.45 8.05 3.87
C ALA A 407 -11.83 7.70 3.29
N GLY A 408 -12.35 8.54 2.38
CA GLY A 408 -13.42 8.18 1.44
C GLY A 408 -12.90 7.24 0.36
N GLN A 409 -13.54 6.08 0.17
CA GLN A 409 -13.30 5.18 -0.97
C GLN A 409 -14.33 5.41 -2.08
N GLN A 410 -13.84 5.57 -3.32
CA GLN A 410 -14.67 5.67 -4.53
C GLN A 410 -15.77 4.60 -4.61
N ASP A 411 -17.00 5.04 -4.93
CA ASP A 411 -18.28 4.32 -4.90
C ASP A 411 -18.59 3.46 -3.65
N ASN A 412 -17.89 3.70 -2.54
CA ASN A 412 -18.05 2.92 -1.32
C ASN A 412 -18.11 3.81 -0.07
N SER A 413 -18.02 3.21 1.12
CA SER A 413 -18.03 3.96 2.37
C SER A 413 -16.71 4.71 2.60
N THR A 414 -16.77 5.84 3.31
CA THR A 414 -15.64 6.29 4.14
C THR A 414 -15.25 5.17 5.09
N VAL A 415 -13.96 4.89 5.25
CA VAL A 415 -13.44 3.87 6.17
C VAL A 415 -12.47 4.46 7.18
N SER A 416 -12.34 3.74 8.30
CA SER A 416 -11.24 3.83 9.24
C SER A 416 -10.58 2.45 9.36
N ILE A 417 -9.26 2.35 9.22
CA ILE A 417 -8.48 1.10 9.37
C ILE A 417 -7.31 1.28 10.36
N ALA A 418 -6.95 0.27 11.12
CA ALA A 418 -5.79 0.31 12.01
C ALA A 418 -4.46 0.27 11.23
N SER A 419 -3.40 0.91 11.74
CA SER A 419 -2.04 0.80 11.20
C SER A 419 -1.38 -0.56 11.47
N TYR A 420 -1.82 -1.25 12.53
CA TYR A 420 -1.48 -2.63 12.88
C TYR A 420 -2.57 -3.29 13.76
N ALA A 421 -2.61 -4.63 13.81
CA ALA A 421 -3.67 -5.42 14.46
C ALA A 421 -3.13 -6.43 15.50
N TRP A 422 -3.63 -6.39 16.75
CA TRP A 422 -3.03 -7.09 17.90
C TRP A 422 -3.09 -8.63 17.89
N ASP A 423 -3.92 -9.23 17.04
CA ASP A 423 -4.21 -10.67 17.00
C ASP A 423 -3.56 -11.42 15.82
N GLY A 424 -2.90 -10.70 14.90
CA GLY A 424 -2.08 -11.29 13.87
C GLY A 424 -1.81 -10.37 12.70
N ALA A 425 -2.82 -10.11 11.88
CA ALA A 425 -2.70 -9.38 10.62
C ALA A 425 -3.95 -8.51 10.42
N ILE A 426 -3.85 -7.45 9.62
CA ILE A 426 -4.89 -6.43 9.51
C ILE A 426 -6.04 -6.97 8.65
N GLY A 427 -7.12 -7.39 9.29
CA GLY A 427 -8.23 -8.11 8.69
C GLY A 427 -9.45 -7.24 8.35
N GLU A 428 -10.58 -7.89 8.09
CA GLU A 428 -11.88 -7.22 7.93
C GLU A 428 -12.35 -6.57 9.23
N ASP A 429 -12.08 -7.19 10.38
CA ASP A 429 -12.44 -6.67 11.71
C ASP A 429 -11.69 -5.38 12.10
N ASP A 430 -10.53 -5.11 11.47
CA ASP A 430 -9.73 -3.91 11.72
C ASP A 430 -10.21 -2.67 10.97
N PHE A 431 -11.12 -2.81 10.00
CA PHE A 431 -11.66 -1.68 9.23
C PHE A 431 -13.18 -1.56 9.31
N TYR A 432 -13.69 -0.34 9.43
CA TYR A 432 -15.13 -0.08 9.51
C TYR A 432 -15.52 1.29 8.93
N ALA A 433 -16.82 1.47 8.65
CA ALA A 433 -17.34 2.71 8.07
C ALA A 433 -17.62 3.82 9.10
N VAL A 434 -17.36 5.08 8.73
CA VAL A 434 -17.29 6.24 9.67
C VAL A 434 -18.17 7.45 9.27
N GLY A 435 -19.33 7.21 8.66
CA GLY A 435 -20.17 8.28 8.10
C GLY A 435 -19.67 8.76 6.74
N GLY A 436 -20.18 9.89 6.26
CA GLY A 436 -19.83 10.45 4.94
C GLY A 436 -20.21 9.51 3.79
N GLY A 437 -19.28 9.32 2.85
CA GLY A 437 -19.45 8.49 1.66
C GLY A 437 -18.20 8.52 0.77
N GLU A 438 -18.36 8.30 -0.53
CA GLU A 438 -17.23 7.91 -1.38
C GLU A 438 -16.09 8.94 -1.46
N SER A 439 -16.42 10.23 -1.50
CA SER A 439 -15.49 11.33 -1.79
C SER A 439 -15.04 12.11 -0.54
N ALA A 440 -15.20 11.51 0.64
CA ALA A 440 -15.09 12.20 1.92
C ALA A 440 -13.73 12.88 2.18
N HIS A 441 -13.79 14.15 2.57
CA HIS A 441 -12.91 14.66 3.62
C HIS A 441 -13.48 14.27 4.98
N ILE A 442 -12.58 14.10 5.95
CA ILE A 442 -12.89 13.64 7.30
C ILE A 442 -12.23 14.59 8.30
N ALA A 443 -12.95 14.92 9.36
CA ALA A 443 -12.49 15.71 10.48
C ALA A 443 -13.02 15.15 11.81
N PHE A 444 -12.22 15.21 12.86
CA PHE A 444 -12.53 14.72 14.21
C PHE A 444 -11.57 15.34 15.22
N ASP A 445 -11.79 15.10 16.51
CA ASP A 445 -10.73 15.23 17.51
C ASP A 445 -9.78 14.02 17.37
N PRO A 446 -8.48 14.21 17.11
CA PRO A 446 -7.56 13.09 16.90
C PRO A 446 -7.25 12.32 18.19
N ASP A 447 -7.40 12.95 19.36
CA ASP A 447 -7.26 12.28 20.66
C ASP A 447 -8.56 11.57 21.07
N ASP A 448 -9.72 12.05 20.60
CA ASP A 448 -11.05 11.42 20.78
C ASP A 448 -11.86 11.28 19.47
N PRO A 449 -11.57 10.29 18.61
CA PRO A 449 -12.27 10.07 17.35
C PRO A 449 -13.69 9.49 17.50
N THR A 450 -14.34 9.67 18.67
CA THR A 450 -15.73 9.26 18.92
C THR A 450 -16.74 10.00 18.05
N LEU A 451 -16.47 11.27 17.70
CA LEU A 451 -17.29 12.07 16.78
C LEU A 451 -16.52 12.34 15.48
N VAL A 452 -17.00 11.74 14.38
CA VAL A 452 -16.40 11.88 13.06
C VAL A 452 -17.31 12.72 12.16
N TYR A 453 -16.78 13.84 11.65
CA TYR A 453 -17.43 14.65 10.63
C TYR A 453 -16.90 14.26 9.26
N ALA A 454 -17.78 13.74 8.38
CA ALA A 454 -17.36 13.25 7.07
C ALA A 454 -18.29 13.75 5.96
N THR A 455 -17.70 14.20 4.86
CA THR A 455 -18.41 14.68 3.67
C THR A 455 -18.75 13.56 2.70
N THR A 456 -19.60 13.85 1.73
CA THR A 456 -19.79 13.06 0.52
C THR A 456 -20.28 13.98 -0.61
N ILE A 457 -20.59 13.39 -1.75
CA ILE A 457 -21.04 14.06 -2.98
C ILE A 457 -22.22 15.02 -2.74
N ASN A 458 -22.41 15.97 -3.65
CA ASN A 458 -23.50 16.95 -3.63
C ASN A 458 -23.55 17.83 -2.37
N GLY A 459 -22.39 18.20 -1.82
CA GLY A 459 -22.33 19.12 -0.66
C GLY A 459 -22.86 18.53 0.64
N THR A 460 -22.89 17.20 0.76
CA THR A 460 -23.42 16.52 1.94
C THR A 460 -22.36 16.45 3.05
N LEU A 461 -22.77 16.71 4.29
CA LEU A 461 -21.94 16.59 5.49
C LEU A 461 -22.71 15.87 6.60
N THR A 462 -22.01 15.00 7.33
CA THR A 462 -22.57 14.18 8.42
C THR A 462 -21.71 14.24 9.67
N GLU A 463 -22.32 14.06 10.86
CA GLU A 463 -21.65 13.64 12.09
C GLU A 463 -22.00 12.16 12.32
N TYR A 464 -20.99 11.31 12.48
CA TYR A 464 -21.07 9.93 12.92
C TYR A 464 -20.58 9.82 14.37
N ASN A 465 -21.32 9.11 15.22
CA ASN A 465 -20.89 8.79 16.58
C ASN A 465 -20.48 7.32 16.68
N HIS A 466 -19.23 7.06 17.09
CA HIS A 466 -18.70 5.71 17.17
C HIS A 466 -19.38 4.85 18.23
N ASP A 467 -19.71 5.38 19.42
CA ASP A 467 -20.27 4.58 20.52
C ASP A 467 -21.63 3.97 20.19
N ASN A 468 -22.54 4.80 19.65
CA ASN A 468 -23.93 4.43 19.40
C ASN A 468 -24.24 4.16 17.92
N LYS A 469 -23.22 4.26 17.05
CA LYS A 469 -23.25 3.98 15.61
C LYS A 469 -24.27 4.82 14.82
N LYS A 470 -24.76 5.95 15.37
CA LYS A 470 -25.69 6.84 14.66
C LYS A 470 -24.95 7.83 13.78
N THR A 471 -25.52 8.06 12.60
CA THR A 471 -25.15 9.16 11.71
C THR A 471 -26.27 10.21 11.71
N ARG A 472 -25.92 11.49 11.80
CA ARG A 472 -26.83 12.62 11.56
C ARG A 472 -26.33 13.48 10.40
N TYR A 473 -27.26 13.98 9.60
CA TYR A 473 -26.95 15.00 8.59
C TYR A 473 -26.83 16.37 9.26
N ILE A 474 -25.77 17.10 8.95
CA ILE A 474 -25.49 18.46 9.45
C ILE A 474 -25.25 19.44 8.29
N ILE A 475 -25.96 19.21 7.18
CA ILE A 475 -25.85 19.97 5.93
C ILE A 475 -26.26 21.44 6.19
N PRO A 476 -25.41 22.44 5.88
CA PRO A 476 -25.70 23.86 6.17
C PRO A 476 -26.97 24.39 5.50
N TYR A 477 -27.29 23.87 4.31
CA TYR A 477 -28.53 24.17 3.59
C TYR A 477 -28.94 22.95 2.75
N PRO A 478 -29.98 22.18 3.15
CA PRO A 478 -30.37 20.95 2.49
C PRO A 478 -31.17 21.21 1.20
N GLU A 479 -30.48 21.68 0.17
CA GLU A 479 -31.00 21.90 -1.18
C GLU A 479 -30.74 20.68 -2.09
N HIS A 480 -31.67 20.37 -2.99
CA HIS A 480 -31.55 19.20 -3.86
C HIS A 480 -30.74 19.52 -5.12
N VAL A 481 -29.47 19.13 -5.10
CA VAL A 481 -28.45 19.47 -6.11
C VAL A 481 -28.67 18.83 -7.48
N TYR A 482 -29.11 17.57 -7.54
CA TYR A 482 -29.20 16.84 -8.80
C TYR A 482 -30.09 17.55 -9.83
N GLY A 483 -29.54 17.76 -11.03
CA GLY A 483 -30.23 18.42 -12.12
C GLY A 483 -30.22 19.95 -12.08
N GLN A 484 -29.60 20.59 -11.08
CA GLN A 484 -29.46 22.06 -11.00
C GLN A 484 -28.16 22.55 -11.67
N ASP A 485 -28.17 23.79 -12.16
CA ASP A 485 -26.97 24.53 -12.55
C ASP A 485 -26.32 25.12 -11.27
N SER A 486 -25.00 25.09 -11.14
CA SER A 486 -24.32 25.44 -9.88
C SER A 486 -24.43 26.92 -9.48
N LYS A 487 -24.73 27.81 -10.45
CA LYS A 487 -25.03 29.24 -10.22
C LYS A 487 -26.34 29.48 -9.46
N ASP A 488 -27.28 28.53 -9.51
CA ASP A 488 -28.63 28.68 -8.97
C ASP A 488 -28.75 28.11 -7.55
N LEU A 489 -27.72 27.41 -7.06
CA LEU A 489 -27.63 26.86 -5.70
C LEU A 489 -27.22 27.93 -4.69
N LYS A 490 -27.74 27.84 -3.46
CA LYS A 490 -27.30 28.73 -2.35
C LYS A 490 -25.82 28.51 -2.02
N TYR A 491 -25.44 27.25 -1.87
CA TYR A 491 -24.07 26.82 -1.62
C TYR A 491 -23.68 25.79 -2.67
N ARG A 492 -22.72 26.15 -3.53
CA ARG A 492 -22.06 25.22 -4.44
C ARG A 492 -20.82 24.66 -3.74
N ALA A 493 -20.66 23.35 -3.75
CA ALA A 493 -19.58 22.65 -3.08
C ALA A 493 -18.94 21.67 -4.07
N ASN A 494 -17.65 21.35 -3.87
CA ASN A 494 -16.95 20.42 -4.74
C ASN A 494 -17.52 18.98 -4.60
N TRP A 495 -17.06 18.07 -5.46
CA TRP A 495 -17.32 16.64 -5.34
C TRP A 495 -16.75 16.03 -4.05
N ASN A 496 -15.56 16.48 -3.65
CA ASN A 496 -14.90 16.17 -2.38
C ASN A 496 -14.73 17.46 -1.55
N PRO A 497 -15.82 18.04 -1.01
CA PRO A 497 -15.76 19.34 -0.34
C PRO A 497 -14.99 19.21 0.98
N PRO A 498 -14.09 20.15 1.31
CA PRO A 498 -13.26 20.06 2.50
C PRO A 498 -14.06 20.35 3.78
N VAL A 499 -13.78 19.56 4.81
CA VAL A 499 -14.21 19.79 6.19
C VAL A 499 -12.99 19.67 7.10
N ILE A 500 -12.87 20.56 8.08
CA ILE A 500 -11.89 20.44 9.18
C ILE A 500 -12.55 20.81 10.51
N THR A 501 -12.02 20.27 11.61
CA THR A 501 -12.22 20.79 12.97
C THR A 501 -11.12 21.80 13.30
N SER A 502 -11.38 22.76 14.18
CA SER A 502 -10.32 23.66 14.66
C SER A 502 -9.34 22.90 15.57
N PRO A 503 -8.02 22.98 15.35
CA PRO A 503 -7.03 22.41 16.29
C PRO A 503 -6.99 23.14 17.64
N HIS A 504 -7.79 24.20 17.81
CA HIS A 504 -7.93 24.96 19.05
C HIS A 504 -9.27 24.73 19.78
N ASP A 505 -10.15 23.92 19.20
CA ASP A 505 -11.52 23.62 19.66
C ASP A 505 -12.20 22.64 18.67
N HIS A 506 -12.18 21.33 18.96
CA HIS A 506 -12.74 20.33 18.05
C HIS A 506 -14.29 20.32 17.96
N GLU A 507 -15.00 21.12 18.76
CA GLU A 507 -16.43 21.39 18.53
C GLU A 507 -16.67 22.45 17.42
N THR A 508 -15.64 23.24 17.09
CA THR A 508 -15.66 24.17 15.96
C THR A 508 -15.36 23.44 14.65
N ILE A 509 -16.32 23.46 13.72
CA ILE A 509 -16.22 22.85 12.38
C ILE A 509 -16.15 23.95 11.32
N TYR A 510 -15.26 23.80 10.35
CA TYR A 510 -15.22 24.59 9.11
C TYR A 510 -15.56 23.72 7.91
N TYR A 511 -16.37 24.24 6.98
CA TYR A 511 -16.84 23.54 5.79
C TYR A 511 -16.74 24.40 4.53
N GLY A 512 -16.21 23.82 3.45
CA GLY A 512 -15.93 24.51 2.19
C GLY A 512 -17.07 24.42 1.18
N THR A 513 -17.59 25.59 0.78
CA THR A 513 -18.53 25.77 -0.34
C THR A 513 -17.86 26.70 -1.36
N GLN A 514 -18.54 27.66 -1.99
CA GLN A 514 -17.88 28.85 -2.53
C GLN A 514 -17.44 29.82 -1.41
N MET A 515 -18.05 29.69 -0.23
CA MET A 515 -17.73 30.40 1.00
C MET A 515 -17.23 29.43 2.07
N LEU A 516 -16.42 29.93 3.01
CA LEU A 516 -16.09 29.20 4.23
C LEU A 516 -17.27 29.34 5.21
N LEU A 517 -17.88 28.21 5.54
CA LEU A 517 -18.93 28.12 6.55
C LEU A 517 -18.33 27.61 7.87
N LYS A 518 -18.84 28.11 9.00
CA LYS A 518 -18.40 27.74 10.34
C LYS A 518 -19.56 27.31 11.22
N SER A 519 -19.39 26.25 11.99
CA SER A 519 -20.25 25.91 13.14
C SER A 519 -19.42 25.86 14.41
N THR A 520 -20.03 26.20 15.56
CA THR A 520 -19.46 26.03 16.91
C THR A 520 -20.39 25.25 17.83
N ASP A 521 -21.31 24.49 17.25
CA ASP A 521 -22.31 23.68 17.96
C ASP A 521 -22.53 22.33 17.24
N ARG A 522 -21.44 21.81 16.65
CA ARG A 522 -21.37 20.53 15.94
C ARG A 522 -22.35 20.43 14.76
N GLY A 523 -22.53 21.52 14.04
CA GLY A 523 -23.31 21.60 12.80
C GLY A 523 -24.82 21.83 12.98
N LEU A 524 -25.26 22.31 14.15
CA LEU A 524 -26.66 22.70 14.36
C LEU A 524 -26.95 24.09 13.75
N ASN A 525 -26.00 25.02 13.86
CA ASN A 525 -26.04 26.33 13.23
C ASN A 525 -24.75 26.58 12.43
N TRP A 526 -24.87 27.36 11.35
CA TRP A 526 -23.79 27.69 10.43
C TRP A 526 -23.72 29.20 10.17
N GLU A 527 -22.52 29.76 10.24
CA GLU A 527 -22.18 31.16 9.94
C GLU A 527 -21.33 31.24 8.66
N GLU A 528 -21.64 32.19 7.78
CA GLU A 528 -20.78 32.57 6.65
C GLU A 528 -19.61 33.42 7.17
N VAL A 529 -18.41 32.83 7.28
CA VAL A 529 -17.20 33.51 7.79
C VAL A 529 -16.27 34.02 6.69
N SER A 530 -16.72 33.99 5.44
CA SER A 530 -16.06 34.61 4.29
C SER A 530 -17.07 35.11 3.27
N PRO A 531 -16.67 36.02 2.35
CA PRO A 531 -17.38 36.17 1.08
C PRO A 531 -17.19 34.91 0.20
N ASP A 532 -17.66 34.95 -1.05
CA ASP A 532 -17.22 34.02 -2.09
C ASP A 532 -15.69 34.18 -2.26
N LEU A 533 -14.93 33.09 -2.06
CA LEU A 533 -13.46 33.03 -2.12
C LEU A 533 -12.94 32.41 -3.43
N THR A 534 -13.73 32.53 -4.49
CA THR A 534 -13.49 31.94 -5.80
C THR A 534 -13.58 33.03 -6.89
N ARG A 535 -13.13 32.73 -8.11
CA ARG A 535 -13.24 33.65 -9.26
C ARG A 535 -14.68 33.94 -9.64
N ASN A 536 -15.61 33.08 -9.23
CA ASN A 536 -17.05 33.22 -9.40
C ASN A 536 -17.46 33.54 -10.87
N ASN A 537 -16.87 32.84 -11.85
CA ASN A 537 -17.19 33.04 -13.27
C ASN A 537 -18.50 32.32 -13.66
N PRO A 538 -19.59 33.04 -14.02
CA PRO A 538 -20.87 32.40 -14.33
C PRO A 538 -20.84 31.53 -15.60
N GLU A 539 -19.87 31.73 -16.51
CA GLU A 539 -19.73 30.93 -17.72
C GLU A 539 -19.34 29.47 -17.42
N HIS A 540 -18.78 29.20 -16.24
CA HIS A 540 -18.38 27.87 -15.78
C HIS A 540 -19.40 27.25 -14.79
N MET A 541 -20.59 27.84 -14.66
CA MET A 541 -21.61 27.42 -13.68
C MET A 541 -22.99 27.13 -14.30
N GLY A 542 -23.00 26.85 -15.60
CA GLY A 542 -24.21 26.56 -16.37
C GLY A 542 -24.62 25.08 -16.33
N ARG A 543 -25.23 24.63 -17.43
CA ARG A 543 -25.61 23.24 -17.63
C ARG A 543 -24.37 22.39 -17.92
N ASN A 544 -24.15 21.37 -17.09
CA ASN A 544 -23.04 20.44 -17.29
C ASN A 544 -23.46 19.37 -18.30
N GLY A 545 -22.68 19.19 -19.36
CA GLY A 545 -22.92 18.15 -20.37
C GLY A 545 -23.73 18.60 -21.58
N GLY A 546 -23.32 18.14 -22.76
CA GLY A 546 -24.05 18.32 -24.03
C GLY A 546 -23.18 18.02 -25.26
N PRO A 547 -23.73 18.13 -26.48
CA PRO A 547 -25.12 18.46 -26.82
C PRO A 547 -26.15 17.35 -26.52
N LEU A 548 -25.75 16.10 -26.30
CA LEU A 548 -26.69 14.98 -26.18
C LEU A 548 -27.26 14.79 -24.77
N THR A 549 -26.47 14.27 -23.81
CA THR A 549 -26.92 14.09 -22.43
C THR A 549 -26.22 15.05 -21.46
N PRO A 550 -26.97 15.83 -20.65
CA PRO A 550 -26.42 16.60 -19.55
C PRO A 550 -26.22 15.73 -18.29
N GLU A 551 -25.23 16.08 -17.48
CA GLU A 551 -24.78 15.39 -16.27
C GLU A 551 -24.60 16.41 -15.13
N ASN A 552 -25.70 16.91 -14.58
CA ASN A 552 -25.69 17.82 -13.42
C ASN A 552 -25.75 17.01 -12.11
N VAL A 553 -24.66 16.31 -11.78
CA VAL A 553 -24.53 15.50 -10.53
C VAL A 553 -23.55 16.08 -9.51
N GLY A 554 -23.01 17.28 -9.76
CA GLY A 554 -22.05 17.96 -8.88
C GLY A 554 -20.58 17.65 -9.15
N ALA A 555 -20.23 16.66 -9.97
CA ALA A 555 -18.83 16.29 -10.23
C ALA A 555 -18.06 17.35 -11.05
N GLU A 556 -18.77 18.05 -11.94
CA GLU A 556 -18.28 19.18 -12.74
C GLU A 556 -18.77 20.52 -12.17
N PHE A 557 -19.01 20.60 -10.85
CA PHE A 557 -19.16 21.90 -10.19
C PHE A 557 -17.78 22.52 -9.97
N TYR A 558 -17.69 23.82 -10.28
CA TYR A 558 -16.44 24.56 -10.34
C TYR A 558 -16.61 25.94 -9.70
N HIS A 559 -15.50 26.62 -9.41
CA HIS A 559 -15.46 27.80 -8.54
C HIS A 559 -15.96 27.44 -7.13
N THR A 560 -15.29 26.46 -6.51
CA THR A 560 -15.55 25.98 -5.16
C THR A 560 -14.26 25.84 -4.34
N ILE A 561 -14.37 25.96 -3.02
CA ILE A 561 -13.28 25.73 -2.07
C ILE A 561 -12.95 24.23 -2.07
N TYR A 562 -11.65 23.94 -2.18
CA TYR A 562 -11.10 22.59 -2.36
C TYR A 562 -10.13 22.19 -1.23
N ALA A 563 -9.53 23.16 -0.54
CA ALA A 563 -8.66 22.95 0.62
C ALA A 563 -8.91 24.01 1.71
N ILE A 564 -8.92 23.59 2.98
CA ILE A 564 -8.98 24.46 4.16
C ILE A 564 -7.95 23.98 5.16
N VAL A 565 -7.16 24.89 5.73
CA VAL A 565 -6.26 24.60 6.87
C VAL A 565 -6.28 25.77 7.86
N GLU A 566 -6.53 25.49 9.14
CA GLU A 566 -6.29 26.44 10.24
C GLU A 566 -4.91 26.21 10.85
N SER A 567 -4.21 27.28 11.21
CA SER A 567 -2.91 27.23 11.88
C SER A 567 -3.04 26.70 13.30
N GLU A 568 -2.39 25.57 13.60
CA GLU A 568 -2.23 25.03 14.98
C GLU A 568 -1.58 26.03 15.95
N LYS A 569 -0.81 27.00 15.44
CA LYS A 569 -0.06 27.98 16.25
C LYS A 569 -0.80 29.29 16.51
N ASP A 570 -1.77 29.64 15.66
CA ASP A 570 -2.39 30.97 15.64
C ASP A 570 -3.89 30.87 15.33
N LYS A 571 -4.71 30.84 16.40
CA LYS A 571 -6.17 30.64 16.31
C LYS A 571 -6.82 31.72 15.45
N GLY A 572 -7.60 31.31 14.46
CA GLY A 572 -8.24 32.20 13.49
C GLY A 572 -7.33 32.66 12.34
N THR A 573 -6.12 32.11 12.21
CA THR A 573 -5.34 32.15 10.96
C THR A 573 -5.71 30.95 10.10
N ILE A 574 -6.49 31.18 9.04
CA ILE A 574 -7.08 30.13 8.18
C ILE A 574 -6.72 30.41 6.72
N TRP A 575 -6.27 29.37 6.03
CA TRP A 575 -5.93 29.36 4.61
C TRP A 575 -6.99 28.57 3.85
N VAL A 576 -7.42 29.11 2.70
CA VAL A 576 -8.50 28.55 1.87
C VAL A 576 -8.06 28.54 0.41
N GLY A 577 -8.00 27.36 -0.20
CA GLY A 577 -7.65 27.17 -1.62
C GLY A 577 -8.84 26.67 -2.43
N ALA A 578 -8.99 27.18 -3.65
CA ALA A 578 -10.09 26.87 -4.57
C ALA A 578 -9.67 26.01 -5.77
N ASP A 579 -10.66 25.37 -6.39
CA ASP A 579 -10.51 24.57 -7.62
C ASP A 579 -10.16 25.39 -8.88
N ASP A 580 -10.34 26.70 -8.81
CA ASP A 580 -9.99 27.69 -9.85
C ASP A 580 -8.64 28.41 -9.61
N GLY A 581 -7.89 27.94 -8.62
CA GLY A 581 -6.54 28.38 -8.34
C GLY A 581 -6.40 29.65 -7.52
N LEU A 582 -7.47 30.18 -6.92
CA LEU A 582 -7.34 31.20 -5.88
C LEU A 582 -6.91 30.59 -4.53
N LEU A 583 -6.09 31.34 -3.80
CA LEU A 583 -5.72 31.06 -2.41
C LEU A 583 -5.94 32.32 -1.57
N HIS A 584 -6.72 32.18 -0.50
CA HIS A 584 -7.05 33.25 0.41
C HIS A 584 -6.59 32.96 1.84
N LEU A 585 -6.24 34.03 2.55
CA LEU A 585 -5.81 34.01 3.95
C LEU A 585 -6.66 34.97 4.79
N THR A 586 -7.14 34.49 5.93
CA THR A 586 -7.56 35.33 7.05
C THR A 586 -6.62 35.13 8.24
N ARG A 587 -6.48 36.16 9.08
CA ARG A 587 -5.70 36.14 10.34
C ARG A 587 -6.47 36.71 11.53
N ASN A 588 -7.80 36.73 11.42
CA ASN A 588 -8.70 37.29 12.42
C ASN A 588 -10.06 36.57 12.46
N GLY A 589 -10.04 35.26 12.16
CA GLY A 589 -11.22 34.39 12.21
C GLY A 589 -12.29 34.77 11.19
N GLY A 590 -11.89 35.13 9.97
CA GLY A 590 -12.80 35.39 8.85
C GLY A 590 -13.26 36.85 8.68
N ARG A 591 -12.98 37.74 9.64
CA ARG A 591 -13.42 39.16 9.58
C ARG A 591 -12.84 39.95 8.39
N SER A 592 -11.69 39.53 7.88
CA SER A 592 -11.11 40.04 6.64
C SER A 592 -10.26 38.97 5.95
N TRP A 593 -10.29 38.96 4.63
CA TRP A 593 -9.57 38.03 3.77
C TRP A 593 -8.60 38.76 2.84
N SER A 594 -7.48 38.13 2.51
CA SER A 594 -6.50 38.60 1.52
C SER A 594 -6.29 37.52 0.46
N ASP A 595 -6.33 37.89 -0.82
CA ASP A 595 -5.80 37.05 -1.91
C ASP A 595 -4.28 37.00 -1.78
N ILE A 596 -3.74 35.78 -1.79
CA ILE A 596 -2.33 35.46 -1.68
C ILE A 596 -1.93 34.38 -2.70
N SER A 597 -2.63 34.29 -3.83
CA SER A 597 -2.49 33.24 -4.84
C SER A 597 -1.07 33.12 -5.40
N PRO A 598 -0.51 31.90 -5.55
CA PRO A 598 0.76 31.70 -6.25
C PRO A 598 0.61 31.96 -7.76
N PRO A 599 1.70 32.34 -8.46
CA PRO A 599 1.66 32.53 -9.91
C PRO A 599 1.62 31.19 -10.65
N HIS A 600 0.49 30.87 -11.27
CA HIS A 600 0.30 29.67 -12.10
C HIS A 600 -0.44 29.99 -13.40
N LYS A 601 -0.68 28.97 -14.23
CA LYS A 601 -1.29 29.10 -15.56
C LYS A 601 -2.78 28.82 -15.49
N GLY A 602 -3.60 29.82 -15.82
CA GLY A 602 -5.05 29.68 -15.91
C GLY A 602 -5.71 29.54 -14.54
N GLU A 603 -6.50 28.49 -14.38
CA GLU A 603 -7.31 28.22 -13.19
C GLU A 603 -6.87 26.91 -12.52
N ALA A 604 -5.55 26.67 -12.45
CA ALA A 604 -4.98 25.45 -11.90
C ALA A 604 -5.29 25.32 -10.40
N MET A 605 -5.87 24.18 -10.02
CA MET A 605 -6.47 23.89 -8.71
C MET A 605 -5.43 23.93 -7.58
N ILE A 606 -5.77 24.57 -6.45
CA ILE A 606 -5.01 24.44 -5.20
C ILE A 606 -5.39 23.10 -4.55
N ASN A 607 -4.63 22.04 -4.80
CA ASN A 607 -5.03 20.67 -4.43
C ASN A 607 -4.77 20.36 -2.94
N THR A 608 -3.63 20.83 -2.41
CA THR A 608 -3.29 20.75 -0.98
C THR A 608 -2.56 21.99 -0.49
N ILE A 609 -2.81 22.36 0.77
CA ILE A 609 -2.07 23.36 1.53
C ILE A 609 -1.39 22.62 2.68
N GLU A 610 -0.12 22.90 2.91
CA GLU A 610 0.65 22.45 4.08
C GLU A 610 1.17 23.67 4.84
N LEU A 611 0.88 23.78 6.13
CA LEU A 611 1.42 24.84 6.98
C LEU A 611 2.60 24.29 7.79
N SER A 612 3.72 25.02 7.83
CA SER A 612 4.95 24.52 8.43
C SER A 612 4.83 24.32 9.96
N PRO A 613 4.98 23.09 10.50
CA PRO A 613 5.12 22.86 11.94
C PRO A 613 6.38 23.51 12.51
N HIS A 614 7.33 23.95 11.67
CA HIS A 614 8.60 24.56 12.09
C HIS A 614 8.66 26.09 12.00
N ALA A 615 7.84 26.75 11.16
CA ALA A 615 7.93 28.20 10.96
C ALA A 615 6.59 28.88 10.63
N GLU A 616 6.19 29.86 11.44
CA GLU A 616 5.03 30.70 11.14
C GLU A 616 5.12 31.38 9.77
N GLY A 617 3.98 31.47 9.07
CA GLY A 617 3.90 32.09 7.74
C GLY A 617 4.62 31.33 6.63
N THR A 618 5.19 30.16 6.92
CA THR A 618 5.74 29.22 5.94
C THR A 618 4.69 28.20 5.56
N ALA A 619 4.50 28.00 4.26
CA ALA A 619 3.55 27.03 3.73
C ALA A 619 4.04 26.48 2.38
N TYR A 620 3.66 25.23 2.11
CA TYR A 620 3.92 24.51 0.87
C TYR A 620 2.58 24.17 0.20
N LEU A 621 2.53 24.24 -1.13
CA LEU A 621 1.32 23.98 -1.92
C LEU A 621 1.61 22.98 -3.02
N ALA A 622 0.67 22.05 -3.25
CA ALA A 622 0.55 21.34 -4.52
C ALA A 622 -0.52 22.04 -5.36
N VAL A 623 -0.14 22.50 -6.56
CA VAL A 623 -1.05 23.15 -7.52
C VAL A 623 -1.12 22.25 -8.75
N THR A 624 -2.33 21.99 -9.28
CA THR A 624 -2.50 20.99 -10.34
C THR A 624 -3.30 21.49 -11.54
N GLY A 625 -2.70 21.33 -12.72
CA GLY A 625 -3.24 21.82 -14.00
C GLY A 625 -3.84 20.72 -14.89
N TYR A 626 -3.88 19.46 -14.46
CA TYR A 626 -4.15 18.33 -15.36
C TYR A 626 -5.51 18.44 -16.08
N LYS A 627 -6.54 18.97 -15.39
CA LYS A 627 -7.87 19.23 -15.97
C LYS A 627 -7.91 20.33 -17.03
N LEU A 628 -6.82 21.09 -17.18
CA LEU A 628 -6.58 22.12 -18.19
C LEU A 628 -5.58 21.64 -19.26
N ASN A 629 -5.32 20.33 -19.33
CA ASN A 629 -4.31 19.71 -20.19
C ASN A 629 -2.88 20.24 -19.92
N ASP A 630 -2.55 20.44 -18.64
CA ASP A 630 -1.22 20.83 -18.16
C ASP A 630 -0.76 19.85 -17.06
N PHE A 631 0.19 18.99 -17.40
CA PHE A 631 0.65 17.91 -16.53
C PHE A 631 2.01 18.22 -15.86
N ASP A 632 2.54 19.44 -16.00
CA ASP A 632 3.80 19.79 -15.32
C ASP A 632 3.62 19.75 -13.79
N PRO A 633 4.65 19.34 -13.03
CA PRO A 633 4.64 19.47 -11.58
C PRO A 633 4.62 20.95 -11.19
N TYR A 634 3.85 21.31 -10.17
CA TYR A 634 3.89 22.63 -9.55
C TYR A 634 3.86 22.50 -8.03
N ILE A 635 5.01 22.66 -7.40
CA ILE A 635 5.11 22.80 -5.94
C ILE A 635 5.52 24.25 -5.65
N TYR A 636 4.77 24.92 -4.77
CA TYR A 636 5.08 26.29 -4.35
C TYR A 636 5.37 26.38 -2.87
N LYS A 637 6.31 27.27 -2.52
CA LYS A 637 6.64 27.62 -1.14
C LYS A 637 6.49 29.12 -0.90
N THR A 638 5.96 29.48 0.26
CA THR A 638 6.08 30.82 0.85
C THR A 638 6.73 30.73 2.23
N SER A 639 7.29 31.84 2.71
CA SER A 639 7.81 32.01 4.07
C SER A 639 7.39 33.35 4.69
N ASN A 640 6.35 33.98 4.14
CA ASN A 640 5.90 35.30 4.54
C ASN A 640 4.38 35.50 4.42
N TYR A 641 3.59 34.45 4.70
CA TYR A 641 2.13 34.45 4.60
C TYR A 641 1.63 34.74 3.17
N GLY A 642 2.27 34.12 2.17
CA GLY A 642 1.84 34.18 0.77
C GLY A 642 2.10 35.52 0.04
N LYS A 643 2.84 36.46 0.65
CA LYS A 643 3.23 37.73 0.00
C LYS A 643 4.20 37.53 -1.16
N SER A 644 4.93 36.42 -1.17
CA SER A 644 5.76 35.96 -2.28
C SER A 644 5.86 34.45 -2.29
N TRP A 645 5.99 33.89 -3.50
CA TRP A 645 6.07 32.45 -3.75
C TRP A 645 7.33 32.10 -4.53
N LYS A 646 7.94 30.95 -4.20
CA LYS A 646 8.99 30.29 -4.98
C LYS A 646 8.44 28.97 -5.51
N ARG A 647 8.65 28.67 -6.80
CA ARG A 647 8.45 27.33 -7.37
C ARG A 647 9.59 26.41 -6.90
N ILE A 648 9.27 25.19 -6.49
CA ILE A 648 10.16 24.27 -5.76
C ILE A 648 9.94 22.80 -6.16
N ASP A 649 9.87 22.52 -7.45
CA ASP A 649 9.64 21.17 -8.03
C ASP A 649 10.82 20.66 -8.88
N ASP A 650 12.00 21.27 -8.75
CA ASP A 650 13.24 20.81 -9.39
C ASP A 650 13.54 19.36 -8.94
N GLY A 651 13.64 18.42 -9.89
CA GLY A 651 13.82 16.98 -9.64
C GLY A 651 12.56 16.13 -9.87
N VAL A 652 11.36 16.71 -9.78
CA VAL A 652 10.12 16.01 -10.17
C VAL A 652 10.03 15.94 -11.71
N PRO A 653 9.72 14.78 -12.33
CA PRO A 653 9.61 14.66 -13.77
C PRO A 653 8.58 15.59 -14.42
N LYS A 654 8.85 16.03 -15.65
CA LYS A 654 7.89 16.82 -16.44
C LYS A 654 6.79 15.94 -17.00
N GLY A 655 5.57 16.43 -16.96
CA GLY A 655 4.38 15.65 -17.28
C GLY A 655 3.85 14.81 -16.12
N GLU A 656 4.49 14.86 -14.95
CA GLU A 656 4.05 14.19 -13.73
C GLU A 656 3.53 15.24 -12.73
N PHE A 657 2.20 15.38 -12.66
CA PHE A 657 1.60 16.40 -11.79
C PHE A 657 1.60 15.99 -10.32
N VAL A 658 1.87 16.95 -9.44
CA VAL A 658 1.89 16.72 -7.99
C VAL A 658 0.48 16.81 -7.43
N ARG A 659 0.13 15.84 -6.57
CA ARG A 659 -1.16 15.77 -5.88
C ARG A 659 -1.04 16.27 -4.44
N VAL A 660 0.03 15.94 -3.73
CA VAL A 660 0.20 16.28 -2.32
C VAL A 660 1.64 16.64 -2.00
N VAL A 661 1.83 17.59 -1.07
CA VAL A 661 3.12 17.89 -0.42
C VAL A 661 2.89 18.03 1.09
N ARG A 662 3.79 17.46 1.91
CA ARG A 662 3.84 17.61 3.38
C ARG A 662 5.24 17.94 3.87
N GLU A 663 5.36 18.62 5.00
CA GLU A 663 6.62 18.81 5.71
C GLU A 663 6.71 17.81 6.87
N ASP A 664 7.88 17.22 7.08
CA ASP A 664 8.07 16.30 8.21
C ASP A 664 7.93 17.04 9.55
N PRO A 665 7.13 16.54 10.50
CA PRO A 665 6.87 17.24 11.77
C PRO A 665 8.10 17.31 12.69
N VAL A 666 9.12 16.47 12.47
CA VAL A 666 10.34 16.39 13.30
C VAL A 666 11.51 17.12 12.63
N VAL A 667 11.71 16.93 11.33
CA VAL A 667 12.87 17.47 10.59
C VAL A 667 12.47 18.61 9.66
N LYS A 668 12.78 19.84 10.08
CA LYS A 668 12.53 21.06 9.28
C LYS A 668 13.14 20.97 7.87
N GLY A 669 12.32 21.25 6.85
CA GLY A 669 12.74 21.25 5.45
C GLY A 669 12.97 19.86 4.85
N LEU A 670 12.66 18.78 5.58
CA LEU A 670 12.39 17.47 4.97
C LEU A 670 10.94 17.48 4.48
N LEU A 671 10.76 17.28 3.17
CA LEU A 671 9.44 17.31 2.53
C LEU A 671 9.15 15.98 1.84
N TYR A 672 7.90 15.55 1.86
CA TYR A 672 7.39 14.41 1.11
C TYR A 672 6.37 14.89 0.07
N ALA A 673 6.41 14.35 -1.13
CA ALA A 673 5.43 14.63 -2.18
C ALA A 673 4.89 13.34 -2.80
N GLY A 674 3.61 13.37 -3.15
CA GLY A 674 2.92 12.31 -3.87
C GLY A 674 2.37 12.84 -5.19
N THR A 675 2.55 12.09 -6.26
CA THR A 675 2.25 12.50 -7.65
C THR A 675 1.18 11.60 -8.27
N GLU A 676 0.96 11.76 -9.58
CA GLU A 676 0.17 10.82 -10.38
C GLU A 676 0.80 9.43 -10.52
N GLU A 677 2.12 9.30 -10.33
CA GLU A 677 2.86 8.08 -10.71
C GLU A 677 3.66 7.45 -9.55
N GLY A 678 4.00 8.22 -8.51
CA GLY A 678 4.85 7.76 -7.42
C GLY A 678 5.03 8.73 -6.24
N MET A 679 6.09 8.49 -5.48
CA MET A 679 6.47 9.13 -4.22
C MET A 679 7.83 9.81 -4.33
N PHE A 680 7.98 10.99 -3.73
CA PHE A 680 9.22 11.77 -3.74
C PHE A 680 9.57 12.33 -2.37
N VAL A 681 10.86 12.55 -2.12
CA VAL A 681 11.41 13.20 -0.93
C VAL A 681 12.35 14.35 -1.31
N SER A 682 12.33 15.42 -0.52
CA SER A 682 13.25 16.57 -0.63
C SER A 682 13.92 16.79 0.73
N TYR A 683 15.25 16.66 0.79
CA TYR A 683 16.05 16.87 2.00
C TYR A 683 16.49 18.33 2.24
N ASN A 684 16.23 19.20 1.26
CA ASN A 684 16.79 20.54 1.17
C ASN A 684 15.71 21.62 0.98
N ASP A 685 14.52 21.39 1.55
CA ASP A 685 13.46 22.39 1.70
C ASP A 685 12.88 22.87 0.35
N GLY A 686 12.67 21.90 -0.56
CA GLY A 686 12.19 22.09 -1.93
C GLY A 686 13.26 22.59 -2.91
N GLY A 687 14.53 22.29 -2.64
CA GLY A 687 15.64 22.62 -3.54
C GLY A 687 15.84 21.58 -4.65
N GLU A 688 15.66 20.30 -4.34
CA GLU A 688 15.79 19.16 -5.23
C GLU A 688 14.95 17.99 -4.67
N TRP A 689 14.24 17.29 -5.55
CA TRP A 689 13.45 16.09 -5.22
C TRP A 689 14.08 14.83 -5.82
N GLN A 690 13.99 13.72 -5.09
CA GLN A 690 14.36 12.38 -5.54
C GLN A 690 13.21 11.40 -5.26
N SER A 691 13.18 10.26 -5.95
CA SER A 691 12.19 9.22 -5.70
C SER A 691 12.28 8.68 -4.26
N LEU A 692 11.12 8.32 -3.72
CA LEU A 692 10.92 7.52 -2.52
C LEU A 692 9.91 6.40 -2.84
N ASP A 693 9.95 5.85 -4.06
CA ASP A 693 9.02 4.79 -4.48
C ASP A 693 9.31 3.47 -3.75
N LEU A 694 10.59 3.10 -3.61
CA LEU A 694 11.03 1.85 -2.99
C LEU A 694 10.32 0.63 -3.63
N ASN A 695 9.48 -0.08 -2.87
CA ASN A 695 8.66 -1.20 -3.34
C ASN A 695 7.19 -0.82 -3.67
N LEU A 696 6.85 0.48 -3.65
CA LEU A 696 5.50 0.96 -3.98
C LEU A 696 5.25 0.78 -5.50
N PRO A 697 4.10 0.20 -5.91
CA PRO A 697 3.78 0.04 -7.33
C PRO A 697 3.43 1.40 -7.98
N PRO A 698 3.55 1.55 -9.31
CA PRO A 698 3.16 2.78 -10.02
C PRO A 698 1.67 3.12 -9.84
N VAL A 699 1.35 4.06 -8.95
CA VAL A 699 -0.02 4.37 -8.51
C VAL A 699 -0.17 5.86 -8.17
N PRO A 700 -1.31 6.51 -8.49
CA PRO A 700 -1.55 7.87 -8.04
C PRO A 700 -1.65 7.97 -6.52
N ILE A 701 -0.86 8.87 -5.94
CA ILE A 701 -0.83 9.15 -4.51
C ILE A 701 -1.74 10.34 -4.23
N THR A 702 -2.86 10.12 -3.56
CA THR A 702 -3.90 11.15 -3.39
C THR A 702 -3.67 12.01 -2.16
N ASP A 703 -3.14 11.42 -1.08
CA ASP A 703 -2.80 12.12 0.15
C ASP A 703 -1.84 11.29 1.02
N LEU A 704 -1.10 11.93 1.92
CA LEU A 704 -0.13 11.28 2.81
C LEU A 704 -0.01 12.01 4.16
N ARG A 705 0.31 11.29 5.24
CA ARG A 705 0.52 11.83 6.60
C ARG A 705 1.70 11.14 7.28
N ALA A 706 2.65 11.93 7.77
CA ALA A 706 3.62 11.45 8.75
C ALA A 706 2.94 11.32 10.11
N ARG A 707 3.02 10.13 10.72
CA ARG A 707 2.43 9.80 12.02
C ARG A 707 3.45 8.97 12.78
N GLU A 708 3.82 9.41 13.99
CA GLU A 708 4.94 8.83 14.75
C GLU A 708 6.23 8.79 13.90
N ASP A 709 6.84 7.63 13.74
CA ASP A 709 7.99 7.37 12.87
C ASP A 709 7.60 6.66 11.57
N SER A 710 6.34 6.77 11.16
CA SER A 710 5.79 6.15 9.95
C SER A 710 5.15 7.17 9.00
N LEU A 711 5.13 6.85 7.70
CA LEU A 711 4.46 7.64 6.67
C LEU A 711 3.30 6.83 6.09
N ALA A 712 2.08 7.25 6.44
CA ALA A 712 0.84 6.69 5.92
C ALA A 712 0.50 7.32 4.56
N VAL A 713 0.11 6.49 3.59
CA VAL A 713 -0.09 6.84 2.18
C VAL A 713 -1.45 6.32 1.70
N ALA A 714 -2.26 7.22 1.14
CA ALA A 714 -3.50 6.88 0.43
C ALA A 714 -3.25 6.85 -1.07
N THR A 715 -3.68 5.77 -1.72
CA THR A 715 -3.51 5.55 -3.16
C THR A 715 -4.86 5.48 -3.88
N GLN A 716 -4.86 5.78 -5.19
CA GLN A 716 -6.06 5.72 -6.03
C GLN A 716 -6.20 4.38 -6.78
N GLY A 717 -6.03 3.26 -6.08
CA GLY A 717 -6.24 1.92 -6.67
C GLY A 717 -5.42 0.78 -6.06
N ARG A 718 -4.61 1.04 -5.02
CA ARG A 718 -3.80 0.05 -4.31
C ARG A 718 -4.03 0.07 -2.80
N ALA A 719 -5.19 0.56 -2.36
CA ALA A 719 -5.54 0.72 -0.95
C ALA A 719 -4.53 1.59 -0.15
N PHE A 720 -4.40 1.38 1.16
CA PHE A 720 -3.44 2.12 1.99
C PHE A 720 -2.09 1.42 2.11
N TRP A 721 -1.03 2.22 2.16
CA TRP A 721 0.33 1.77 2.44
C TRP A 721 0.93 2.55 3.61
N VAL A 722 1.87 1.94 4.34
CA VAL A 722 2.62 2.59 5.41
C VAL A 722 4.11 2.29 5.23
N LEU A 723 4.95 3.32 5.18
CA LEU A 723 6.40 3.17 5.37
C LEU A 723 6.67 3.30 6.86
N ASP A 724 6.98 2.20 7.54
CA ASP A 724 7.01 2.13 9.01
C ASP A 724 8.24 2.85 9.63
N ASP A 725 9.31 3.06 8.85
CA ASP A 725 10.66 3.39 9.32
C ASP A 725 11.22 4.76 8.82
N ILE A 726 10.41 5.83 8.79
CA ILE A 726 10.86 7.15 8.26
C ILE A 726 11.92 7.83 9.14
N TRP A 727 12.18 7.31 10.34
CA TRP A 727 13.30 7.71 11.18
C TRP A 727 14.67 7.49 10.49
N VAL A 728 14.78 6.56 9.54
CA VAL A 728 15.96 6.39 8.67
C VAL A 728 16.05 7.54 7.67
N VAL A 729 14.97 7.83 6.95
CA VAL A 729 14.85 8.97 6.02
C VAL A 729 15.24 10.27 6.74
N ARG A 730 14.68 10.54 7.91
CA ARG A 730 15.01 11.68 8.79
C ARG A 730 16.52 11.82 9.09
N GLN A 731 17.25 10.71 9.16
CA GLN A 731 18.69 10.68 9.45
C GLN A 731 19.58 10.68 8.20
N ALA A 732 19.13 10.11 7.08
CA ALA A 732 19.93 9.83 5.89
C ALA A 732 20.68 11.05 5.33
N ARG A 733 20.07 12.25 5.40
CA ARG A 733 20.73 13.52 5.03
C ARG A 733 22.06 13.79 5.74
N ASN A 734 22.22 13.30 6.97
CA ASN A 734 23.40 13.49 7.81
C ASN A 734 24.22 12.20 7.98
N ALA A 735 23.90 11.14 7.22
CA ALA A 735 24.64 9.89 7.26
C ALA A 735 26.09 10.12 6.77
N PRO A 736 27.11 9.69 7.53
CA PRO A 736 28.50 9.89 7.17
C PRO A 736 28.96 8.87 6.11
N THR A 737 29.00 9.29 4.85
CA THR A 737 29.55 8.51 3.72
C THR A 737 31.07 8.26 3.80
N ASN A 738 31.74 8.80 4.83
CA ASN A 738 33.18 8.64 5.06
C ASN A 738 33.55 7.67 6.20
N LYS A 739 32.57 7.04 6.86
CA LYS A 739 32.82 5.87 7.73
C LYS A 739 32.73 4.60 6.89
N ALA A 740 33.54 3.59 7.15
CA ALA A 740 33.38 2.29 6.49
C ALA A 740 32.04 1.60 6.84
N VAL A 741 31.51 1.83 8.04
CA VAL A 741 30.16 1.43 8.46
C VAL A 741 29.45 2.57 9.20
N HIS A 742 28.16 2.72 8.96
CA HIS A 742 27.27 3.60 9.71
C HIS A 742 26.06 2.83 10.22
N LEU A 743 25.69 3.01 11.49
CA LEU A 743 24.46 2.49 12.09
C LEU A 743 23.46 3.63 12.31
N TYR A 744 22.27 3.55 11.73
CA TYR A 744 21.19 4.49 12.01
C TYR A 744 20.69 4.30 13.44
N THR A 745 20.28 5.38 14.11
CA THR A 745 19.76 5.31 15.49
C THR A 745 18.27 4.98 15.50
N PRO A 746 17.84 3.82 16.03
CA PRO A 746 16.42 3.49 16.14
C PRO A 746 15.68 4.47 17.06
N PRO A 747 14.37 4.69 16.85
CA PRO A 747 13.54 5.46 17.75
C PRO A 747 13.29 4.69 19.06
N THR A 748 12.49 5.27 19.96
CA THR A 748 11.94 4.53 21.10
C THR A 748 11.08 3.37 20.58
N TRP A 749 11.44 2.13 20.91
CA TRP A 749 10.77 0.93 20.41
C TRP A 749 9.79 0.35 21.42
N GLN A 750 8.58 0.03 20.97
CA GLN A 750 7.50 -0.47 21.82
C GLN A 750 7.43 -2.01 21.79
N MET A 751 7.57 -2.65 22.95
CA MET A 751 7.34 -4.09 23.11
C MET A 751 5.88 -4.46 22.84
N GLY A 752 5.64 -5.74 22.52
CA GLY A 752 4.30 -6.28 22.34
C GLY A 752 3.66 -6.02 20.98
N LYS A 753 4.29 -5.23 20.10
CA LYS A 753 3.86 -5.10 18.69
C LYS A 753 3.68 -6.50 18.06
N PRO A 754 2.59 -6.74 17.31
CA PRO A 754 2.24 -8.06 16.80
C PRO A 754 2.94 -8.38 15.46
N GLY A 755 3.98 -9.23 15.48
CA GLY A 755 4.50 -9.87 14.27
C GLY A 755 3.67 -11.12 13.91
N SER A 756 3.48 -11.46 12.62
CA SER A 756 2.66 -12.63 12.27
C SER A 756 2.86 -13.25 10.88
N ARG A 757 2.13 -14.36 10.70
CA ARG A 757 1.84 -15.02 9.43
C ARG A 757 0.54 -14.46 8.83
N VAL A 758 0.69 -13.63 7.81
CA VAL A 758 -0.41 -13.07 6.99
C VAL A 758 -1.13 -14.20 6.22
N ARG A 759 -2.47 -14.25 6.27
CA ARG A 759 -3.29 -15.12 5.41
C ARG A 759 -3.64 -14.39 4.10
N SER A 760 -4.32 -15.09 3.19
CA SER A 760 -4.86 -14.42 2.01
C SER A 760 -5.89 -13.36 2.43
N TYR A 761 -5.73 -12.15 1.88
CA TYR A 761 -6.61 -10.97 2.05
C TYR A 761 -6.48 -10.20 3.37
N GLU A 762 -5.35 -10.34 4.06
CA GLU A 762 -5.02 -9.59 5.27
C GLU A 762 -3.81 -8.67 5.03
N GLY A 763 -3.77 -7.51 5.68
CA GLY A 763 -2.62 -6.60 5.70
C GLY A 763 -1.50 -7.12 6.57
N LYS A 764 -0.26 -7.02 6.09
CA LYS A 764 0.93 -7.34 6.90
C LYS A 764 1.00 -6.35 8.08
N ASN A 765 1.41 -6.82 9.25
CA ASN A 765 1.73 -5.98 10.40
C ASN A 765 3.19 -5.48 10.36
N PRO A 766 3.54 -4.38 11.07
CA PRO A 766 4.93 -3.98 11.24
C PRO A 766 5.71 -5.06 12.00
N SER A 767 7.04 -5.01 11.92
CA SER A 767 7.86 -5.92 12.74
C SER A 767 7.61 -5.69 14.24
N LYS A 768 7.68 -6.76 15.03
CA LYS A 768 7.79 -6.66 16.50
C LYS A 768 9.22 -6.36 16.94
N ASP A 769 10.18 -6.80 16.14
CA ASP A 769 11.63 -6.76 16.41
C ASP A 769 12.18 -5.37 16.11
N VAL A 770 13.18 -4.92 16.88
CA VAL A 770 13.86 -3.63 16.67
C VAL A 770 14.62 -3.68 15.34
N PRO A 771 14.29 -2.82 14.35
CA PRO A 771 15.02 -2.73 13.10
C PRO A 771 16.36 -1.99 13.31
N LEU A 772 17.44 -2.65 12.91
CA LEU A 772 18.81 -2.13 12.93
C LEU A 772 19.28 -1.96 11.48
N TYR A 773 19.14 -0.75 10.95
CA TYR A 773 19.62 -0.41 9.61
C TYR A 773 21.06 0.11 9.67
N TYR A 774 21.93 -0.44 8.83
CA TYR A 774 23.32 -0.03 8.72
C TYR A 774 23.76 0.05 7.27
N VAL A 775 24.67 0.97 6.98
CA VAL A 775 25.26 1.17 5.65
C VAL A 775 26.72 0.76 5.69
N ILE A 776 27.14 -0.04 4.71
CA ILE A 776 28.54 -0.37 4.45
C ILE A 776 28.96 0.43 3.20
N ASN A 777 29.85 1.41 3.36
CA ASN A 777 30.15 2.40 2.29
C ASN A 777 31.26 1.96 1.32
N ASP A 778 31.95 0.85 1.59
CA ASP A 778 33.02 0.30 0.74
C ASP A 778 32.79 -1.22 0.59
N GLU A 779 33.00 -1.79 -0.60
CA GLU A 779 32.98 -3.25 -0.81
C GLU A 779 33.92 -3.97 0.17
N VAL A 780 33.38 -4.94 0.90
CA VAL A 780 34.11 -5.80 1.85
C VAL A 780 34.06 -7.25 1.40
N SER A 781 35.12 -8.01 1.68
CA SER A 781 35.13 -9.46 1.45
C SER A 781 34.06 -10.14 2.32
N GLU A 782 33.29 -11.09 1.78
CA GLU A 782 32.26 -11.84 2.54
C GLU A 782 32.84 -12.54 3.80
N ASP A 783 34.11 -12.98 3.72
CA ASP A 783 34.89 -13.50 4.84
C ASP A 783 35.16 -12.50 5.98
N THR A 784 34.88 -11.21 5.79
CA THR A 784 35.08 -10.17 6.82
C THR A 784 34.11 -10.41 7.96
N GLU A 785 34.62 -10.48 9.19
CA GLU A 785 33.75 -10.65 10.35
C GLU A 785 32.99 -9.35 10.65
N LEU A 786 31.67 -9.49 10.71
CA LEU A 786 30.72 -8.49 11.19
C LEU A 786 30.06 -9.03 12.46
N THR A 787 29.99 -8.21 13.50
CA THR A 787 29.23 -8.49 14.72
C THR A 787 28.31 -7.34 15.08
N ILE A 788 27.10 -7.66 15.54
CA ILE A 788 26.15 -6.73 16.15
C ILE A 788 26.03 -7.14 17.63
N ASP A 789 26.56 -6.31 18.51
CA ASP A 789 26.43 -6.45 19.97
C ASP A 789 25.30 -5.56 20.47
N ILE A 790 24.38 -6.10 21.25
CA ILE A 790 23.39 -5.32 22.01
C ILE A 790 23.88 -5.21 23.45
N LEU A 791 24.02 -3.99 23.95
CA LEU A 791 24.48 -3.67 25.30
C LEU A 791 23.36 -3.07 26.14
N ASP A 792 23.24 -3.50 27.39
CA ASP A 792 22.35 -2.86 28.37
C ASP A 792 22.91 -1.53 28.89
N ALA A 793 22.12 -0.81 29.70
CA ALA A 793 22.49 0.47 30.29
C ALA A 793 23.74 0.44 31.21
N SER A 794 24.25 -0.74 31.58
CA SER A 794 25.52 -0.90 32.31
C SER A 794 26.74 -1.13 31.41
N GLY A 795 26.53 -1.31 30.10
CA GLY A 795 27.57 -1.66 29.14
C GLY A 795 27.89 -3.16 29.08
N ARG A 796 27.02 -4.01 29.64
CA ARG A 796 27.10 -5.47 29.50
C ARG A 796 26.42 -5.89 28.20
N ILE A 797 27.07 -6.73 27.41
CA ILE A 797 26.47 -7.36 26.23
C ILE A 797 25.36 -8.30 26.70
N VAL A 798 24.15 -8.13 26.17
CA VAL A 798 22.99 -9.00 26.43
C VAL A 798 22.67 -9.89 25.24
N ARG A 799 23.01 -9.50 24.01
CA ARG A 799 22.93 -10.35 22.81
C ARG A 799 24.09 -10.06 21.87
N ARG A 800 24.72 -11.09 21.32
CA ARG A 800 25.67 -11.01 20.20
C ARG A 800 25.13 -11.74 18.98
N MET A 801 25.21 -11.09 17.82
CA MET A 801 24.90 -11.67 16.50
C MET A 801 26.12 -11.49 15.58
N SER A 802 26.40 -12.44 14.70
CA SER A 802 27.54 -12.41 13.77
C SER A 802 27.13 -12.85 12.37
N ASN A 803 27.81 -12.37 11.33
CA ASN A 803 27.64 -12.87 9.97
C ASN A 803 28.20 -14.30 9.74
N LYS A 804 28.79 -14.93 10.77
CA LYS A 804 29.42 -16.26 10.70
C LYS A 804 28.70 -17.27 11.58
N GLU A 805 28.55 -18.48 11.06
CA GLU A 805 27.99 -19.63 11.78
C GLU A 805 28.86 -20.02 12.99
N SER A 806 28.26 -20.01 14.18
CA SER A 806 28.92 -20.39 15.42
C SER A 806 28.76 -21.90 15.74
N ASP A 807 29.54 -22.39 16.70
CA ASP A 807 29.36 -23.73 17.29
C ASP A 807 27.96 -23.92 17.89
N GLN A 808 27.39 -22.84 18.45
CA GLN A 808 26.04 -22.79 19.00
C GLN A 808 24.99 -22.96 17.89
N ASP A 809 25.20 -22.36 16.72
CA ASP A 809 24.30 -22.48 15.56
C ASP A 809 24.33 -23.89 14.97
N ARG A 810 25.52 -24.48 14.77
CA ARG A 810 25.65 -25.88 14.32
C ARG A 810 24.97 -26.86 15.26
N CYS A 811 25.08 -26.64 16.58
CA CYS A 811 24.38 -27.45 17.56
C CYS A 811 22.86 -27.29 17.47
N ARG A 812 22.36 -26.05 17.35
CA ARG A 812 20.91 -25.77 17.20
C ARG A 812 20.33 -26.41 15.94
N ILE A 813 21.08 -26.36 14.84
CA ILE A 813 20.75 -27.01 13.58
C ILE A 813 20.77 -28.54 13.75
N GLY A 814 21.78 -29.10 14.41
CA GLY A 814 21.86 -30.53 14.71
C GLY A 814 20.75 -31.07 15.63
N ASN A 815 20.17 -30.20 16.46
CA ASN A 815 19.09 -30.52 17.41
C ASN A 815 17.68 -30.09 16.93
N MET A 816 17.50 -29.66 15.67
CA MET A 816 16.18 -29.25 15.18
C MET A 816 15.21 -30.43 15.05
N ASP A 817 13.91 -30.22 15.31
CA ASP A 817 12.90 -31.23 14.99
C ASP A 817 12.81 -31.41 13.46
N PRO A 818 12.99 -32.63 12.91
CA PRO A 818 12.86 -32.89 11.48
C PRO A 818 11.46 -32.58 10.91
N ARG A 819 10.43 -32.44 11.75
CA ARG A 819 9.06 -32.02 11.39
C ARG A 819 8.91 -30.50 11.28
N ARG A 820 9.84 -29.73 11.85
CA ARG A 820 9.86 -28.26 11.84
C ARG A 820 11.29 -27.74 11.61
N PRO A 821 11.90 -28.04 10.44
CA PRO A 821 13.21 -27.51 10.12
C PRO A 821 13.16 -25.98 10.09
N PHE A 822 14.24 -25.36 10.57
CA PHE A 822 14.45 -23.91 10.50
C PHE A 822 15.84 -23.62 9.96
N GLU A 823 15.98 -22.48 9.30
CA GLU A 823 17.28 -21.95 8.86
C GLU A 823 17.66 -20.80 9.78
N ILE A 824 18.94 -20.70 10.13
CA ILE A 824 19.50 -19.55 10.84
C ILE A 824 19.97 -18.56 9.78
N THR A 825 19.36 -17.38 9.76
CA THR A 825 19.81 -16.25 8.93
C THR A 825 20.93 -15.50 9.64
N TYR A 826 21.77 -14.81 8.86
CA TYR A 826 22.93 -14.09 9.37
C TYR A 826 22.89 -12.63 8.87
N PRO A 827 23.41 -11.66 9.65
CA PRO A 827 23.66 -10.30 9.18
C PRO A 827 24.47 -10.30 7.88
N LYS A 828 24.06 -9.45 6.93
CA LYS A 828 24.69 -9.32 5.62
C LYS A 828 25.90 -8.38 5.67
N THR A 829 26.76 -8.48 4.65
CA THR A 829 27.92 -7.60 4.44
C THR A 829 27.90 -6.96 3.05
N GLU A 830 26.70 -6.77 2.50
CA GLU A 830 26.50 -6.19 1.17
C GLU A 830 26.86 -4.69 1.20
N GLU A 831 27.43 -4.16 0.11
CA GLU A 831 27.67 -2.71 -0.03
C GLU A 831 26.32 -1.96 -0.08
N GLY A 832 26.24 -0.80 0.55
CA GLY A 832 24.99 -0.03 0.70
C GLY A 832 24.18 -0.41 1.95
N MET A 833 22.87 -0.22 1.89
CA MET A 833 21.97 -0.36 3.03
C MET A 833 21.64 -1.82 3.33
N ASN A 834 21.87 -2.21 4.58
CA ASN A 834 21.53 -3.51 5.13
C ASN A 834 20.53 -3.35 6.29
N LYS A 835 19.69 -4.36 6.50
CA LYS A 835 18.76 -4.45 7.63
C LYS A 835 19.04 -5.70 8.44
N TRP A 836 19.15 -5.55 9.75
CA TRP A 836 19.02 -6.64 10.71
C TRP A 836 17.86 -6.35 11.67
N SER A 837 17.34 -7.37 12.34
CA SER A 837 16.26 -7.25 13.33
C SER A 837 16.69 -7.90 14.63
N TRP A 838 16.56 -7.17 15.74
CA TRP A 838 16.73 -7.73 17.08
C TRP A 838 15.36 -7.96 17.72
N ASP A 839 15.03 -9.22 17.95
CA ASP A 839 13.76 -9.71 18.53
C ASP A 839 13.55 -9.36 20.01
N MET A 840 14.43 -8.52 20.58
CA MET A 840 14.48 -8.14 21.99
C MET A 840 14.79 -9.31 22.94
N SER A 841 15.41 -10.40 22.46
CA SER A 841 15.91 -11.48 23.33
C SER A 841 17.38 -11.31 23.74
N SER A 842 17.78 -11.90 24.87
CA SER A 842 19.19 -12.06 25.27
C SER A 842 19.86 -13.23 24.52
N ASP A 843 21.14 -13.48 24.78
CA ASP A 843 21.90 -14.60 24.19
C ASP A 843 21.17 -15.95 24.39
N GLU A 844 21.32 -16.84 23.42
CA GLU A 844 20.74 -18.17 23.45
C GLU A 844 21.04 -18.95 24.74
N VAL A 845 20.14 -19.89 25.08
CA VAL A 845 20.41 -20.94 26.06
C VAL A 845 21.50 -21.87 25.50
N LYS A 846 22.45 -22.29 26.34
CA LYS A 846 23.59 -23.14 25.95
C LYS A 846 23.12 -24.39 25.19
N CYS A 847 23.55 -24.53 23.94
CA CYS A 847 23.29 -25.72 23.15
C CYS A 847 24.39 -26.78 23.36
N ILE A 848 23.96 -28.04 23.43
CA ILE A 848 24.81 -29.24 23.50
C ILE A 848 24.22 -30.34 22.57
N ASP A 849 25.05 -31.06 21.81
CA ASP A 849 24.57 -31.97 20.75
C ASP A 849 23.71 -33.12 21.28
N ASN A 850 22.68 -33.54 20.54
CA ASN A 850 21.73 -34.60 20.90
C ASN A 850 20.96 -34.27 22.19
N ILE A 851 20.29 -33.11 22.20
CA ILE A 851 19.29 -32.69 23.19
C ILE A 851 18.16 -31.97 22.46
N VAL A 852 16.94 -32.45 22.60
CA VAL A 852 15.74 -31.82 22.03
C VAL A 852 15.02 -31.04 23.13
N LEU A 853 15.17 -29.71 23.11
CA LEU A 853 14.35 -28.80 23.90
C LEU A 853 13.15 -28.35 23.05
N GLN A 854 11.92 -28.52 23.53
CA GLN A 854 10.72 -28.34 22.70
C GLN A 854 10.54 -26.89 22.19
N ALA A 855 10.78 -25.89 23.04
CA ALA A 855 10.82 -24.48 22.65
C ALA A 855 12.18 -24.02 22.08
N GLY A 856 13.10 -24.97 21.85
CA GLY A 856 14.43 -24.72 21.32
C GLY A 856 15.36 -23.98 22.30
N TYR A 857 16.31 -23.24 21.73
CA TYR A 857 17.44 -22.62 22.44
C TYR A 857 17.40 -21.08 22.45
N ALA A 858 16.30 -20.46 22.02
CA ALA A 858 16.17 -18.99 22.05
C ALA A 858 16.35 -18.44 23.47
N GLY A 859 17.05 -17.32 23.61
CA GLY A 859 17.17 -16.60 24.88
C GLY A 859 15.85 -15.92 25.28
N PRO A 860 15.69 -15.56 26.56
CA PRO A 860 14.50 -14.86 27.05
C PRO A 860 14.44 -13.39 26.59
N SER A 861 13.24 -12.80 26.62
CA SER A 861 13.05 -11.37 26.36
C SER A 861 13.78 -10.49 27.38
N VAL A 862 14.33 -9.36 26.92
CA VAL A 862 14.96 -8.37 27.79
C VAL A 862 13.93 -7.41 28.41
N ALA A 863 14.34 -6.75 29.49
CA ALA A 863 13.51 -5.75 30.17
C ALA A 863 13.35 -4.45 29.35
N PRO A 864 12.22 -3.73 29.47
CA PRO A 864 12.14 -2.33 29.11
C PRO A 864 13.27 -1.51 29.74
N GLY A 865 13.94 -0.67 28.94
CA GLY A 865 15.10 0.10 29.35
C GLY A 865 15.90 0.65 28.18
N ARG A 866 17.04 1.27 28.50
CA ARG A 866 17.97 1.84 27.51
C ARG A 866 18.97 0.78 27.05
N TYR A 867 19.10 0.65 25.73
CA TYR A 867 20.04 -0.26 25.06
C TYR A 867 20.98 0.50 24.13
N THR A 868 22.06 -0.14 23.73
CA THR A 868 22.96 0.34 22.67
C THR A 868 23.29 -0.80 21.74
N ALA A 869 22.97 -0.66 20.45
CA ALA A 869 23.49 -1.54 19.42
C ALA A 869 24.86 -1.02 18.98
N ARG A 870 25.86 -1.90 18.97
CA ARG A 870 27.20 -1.66 18.42
C ARG A 870 27.38 -2.58 17.22
N ILE A 871 27.59 -2.01 16.05
CA ILE A 871 28.06 -2.75 14.88
C ILE A 871 29.58 -2.68 14.81
N THR A 872 30.23 -3.78 14.45
CA THR A 872 31.67 -3.85 14.18
C THR A 872 31.88 -4.65 12.91
N ILE A 873 32.68 -4.14 11.98
CA ILE A 873 33.07 -4.85 10.75
C ILE A 873 34.57 -4.68 10.53
N GLY A 874 35.31 -5.78 10.58
CA GLY A 874 36.78 -5.76 10.57
C GLY A 874 37.36 -4.88 11.70
N ALA A 875 37.85 -3.68 11.34
CA ALA A 875 38.40 -2.69 12.29
C ALA A 875 37.50 -1.46 12.49
N ALA A 876 36.38 -1.36 11.77
CA ALA A 876 35.43 -0.24 11.87
C ALA A 876 34.30 -0.59 12.85
N THR A 877 33.76 0.43 13.53
CA THR A 877 32.62 0.27 14.45
C THR A 877 31.77 1.54 14.49
N ASP A 878 30.48 1.37 14.70
CA ASP A 878 29.53 2.46 14.99
C ASP A 878 28.54 2.02 16.09
N GLU A 879 28.00 2.98 16.85
CA GLU A 879 27.08 2.72 17.96
C GLU A 879 25.81 3.58 17.88
N ALA A 880 24.67 2.97 18.22
CA ALA A 880 23.38 3.62 18.32
C ALA A 880 22.70 3.28 19.66
N THR A 881 22.39 4.30 20.47
CA THR A 881 21.62 4.15 21.71
C THR A 881 20.14 4.42 21.45
N PHE A 882 19.26 3.55 21.93
CA PHE A 882 17.80 3.70 21.87
C PHE A 882 17.14 3.20 23.17
N GLU A 883 15.83 3.38 23.29
CA GLU A 883 15.03 2.96 24.45
C GLU A 883 13.96 1.96 24.04
N VAL A 884 13.83 0.87 24.79
CA VAL A 884 12.75 -0.12 24.65
C VAL A 884 11.74 0.14 25.76
N VAL A 885 10.49 0.43 25.40
CA VAL A 885 9.38 0.66 26.34
C VAL A 885 8.45 -0.54 26.41
N LYS A 886 7.81 -0.73 27.57
CA LYS A 886 6.87 -1.83 27.80
C LYS A 886 5.67 -1.77 26.85
N ASP A 887 5.03 -2.93 26.68
CA ASP A 887 3.72 -3.03 26.01
C ASP A 887 2.72 -2.05 26.67
N PRO A 888 2.02 -1.20 25.88
CA PRO A 888 1.10 -0.19 26.41
C PRO A 888 -0.12 -0.81 27.11
N ARG A 889 -0.46 -2.06 26.79
CA ARG A 889 -1.52 -2.85 27.43
C ARG A 889 -1.09 -3.35 28.81
N SER A 890 0.20 -3.33 29.13
CA SER A 890 0.73 -3.81 30.41
C SER A 890 0.56 -2.77 31.53
N ILE A 891 -0.32 -3.08 32.49
CA ILE A 891 -0.49 -2.31 33.73
C ILE A 891 0.61 -2.57 34.78
N ALA A 892 1.66 -3.32 34.46
CA ALA A 892 2.73 -3.64 35.40
C ALA A 892 3.52 -2.40 35.84
N SER A 893 3.92 -2.39 37.11
CA SER A 893 4.84 -1.41 37.69
C SER A 893 6.31 -1.79 37.47
N ASP A 894 7.21 -0.81 37.46
CA ASP A 894 8.66 -1.04 37.27
C ASP A 894 9.26 -2.04 38.27
N ARG A 895 8.67 -2.14 39.46
CA ARG A 895 9.07 -3.14 40.47
C ARG A 895 8.76 -4.56 39.98
N GLN A 896 7.58 -4.78 39.40
CA GLN A 896 7.16 -6.07 38.84
C GLN A 896 7.93 -6.40 37.57
N ILE A 897 8.29 -5.39 36.76
CA ILE A 897 9.13 -5.57 35.57
C ILE A 897 10.55 -6.01 35.97
N ARG A 898 11.15 -5.40 36.99
CA ARG A 898 12.44 -5.86 37.54
C ARG A 898 12.37 -7.25 38.17
N GLU A 899 11.27 -7.58 38.86
CA GLU A 899 11.01 -8.91 39.43
C GLU A 899 10.90 -9.98 38.33
N TRP A 900 10.24 -9.66 37.22
CA TRP A 900 10.15 -10.50 36.01
C TRP A 900 11.51 -10.72 35.35
N ALA A 901 12.23 -9.64 35.03
CA ALA A 901 13.55 -9.71 34.40
C ALA A 901 14.59 -10.48 35.26
N SER A 902 14.56 -10.33 36.58
CA SER A 902 15.42 -11.13 37.49
C SER A 902 15.02 -12.61 37.46
N SER A 903 13.72 -12.90 37.57
CA SER A 903 13.23 -14.29 37.65
C SER A 903 13.55 -15.10 36.40
N ILE A 904 13.45 -14.49 35.21
CA ILE A 904 13.71 -15.20 33.96
C ILE A 904 15.20 -15.44 33.71
N GLU A 905 16.06 -14.46 34.03
CA GLU A 905 17.52 -14.61 33.98
C GLU A 905 18.02 -15.66 34.99
N GLU A 906 17.42 -15.75 36.18
CA GLU A 906 17.75 -16.81 37.16
C GLU A 906 17.36 -18.21 36.66
N VAL A 907 16.21 -18.36 35.99
CA VAL A 907 15.79 -19.63 35.39
C VAL A 907 16.68 -19.98 34.18
N LYS A 908 17.01 -19.01 33.32
CA LYS A 908 17.96 -19.19 32.20
C LYS A 908 19.32 -19.66 32.71
N GLY A 909 19.89 -18.99 33.72
CA GLY A 909 21.17 -19.36 34.31
C GLY A 909 21.15 -20.77 34.92
N THR A 910 20.05 -21.15 35.56
CA THR A 910 19.86 -22.52 36.08
C THR A 910 19.84 -23.55 34.95
N LEU A 911 19.19 -23.24 33.81
CA LEU A 911 19.16 -24.11 32.63
C LEU A 911 20.54 -24.21 31.95
N ASP A 912 21.26 -23.09 31.82
CA ASP A 912 22.63 -23.08 31.29
C ASP A 912 23.58 -23.93 32.17
N ASP A 913 23.51 -23.79 33.49
CA ASP A 913 24.28 -24.62 34.45
C ASP A 913 23.98 -26.12 34.28
N VAL A 914 22.70 -26.49 34.12
CA VAL A 914 22.26 -27.88 33.88
C VAL A 914 22.86 -28.44 32.59
N LEU A 915 22.82 -27.68 31.50
CA LEU A 915 23.31 -28.11 30.19
C LEU A 915 24.85 -28.15 30.13
N ILE A 916 25.55 -27.23 30.80
CA ILE A 916 27.02 -27.25 30.96
C ILE A 916 27.45 -28.49 31.76
N ALA A 917 26.76 -28.80 32.87
CA ALA A 917 27.04 -29.99 33.66
C ALA A 917 26.78 -31.28 32.87
N LEU A 918 25.74 -31.31 32.03
CA LEU A 918 25.45 -32.46 31.17
C LEU A 918 26.50 -32.67 30.07
N ASP A 919 26.95 -31.61 29.40
CA ASP A 919 28.03 -31.69 28.41
C ASP A 919 29.36 -32.15 29.04
N THR A 920 29.73 -31.58 30.18
CA THR A 920 30.95 -32.01 30.91
C THR A 920 30.84 -33.45 31.44
N ALA A 921 29.66 -33.90 31.88
CA ALA A 921 29.39 -35.30 32.22
C ALA A 921 29.52 -36.24 31.00
N ARG A 922 28.95 -35.87 29.86
CA ARG A 922 29.06 -36.61 28.57
C ARG A 922 30.53 -36.71 28.11
N LYS A 923 31.30 -35.63 28.25
CA LYS A 923 32.75 -35.59 27.97
C LYS A 923 33.54 -36.50 28.92
N ALA A 924 33.29 -36.43 30.23
CA ALA A 924 33.94 -37.29 31.21
C ALA A 924 33.67 -38.78 30.93
N ARG A 925 32.41 -39.16 30.70
CA ARG A 925 32.03 -40.52 30.28
C ARG A 925 32.77 -41.00 29.04
N SER A 926 32.95 -40.13 28.05
CA SER A 926 33.63 -40.46 26.79
C SER A 926 35.13 -40.65 26.97
N GLN A 927 35.77 -39.82 27.82
CA GLN A 927 37.17 -39.97 28.20
C GLN A 927 37.42 -41.24 29.02
N ILE A 928 36.54 -41.58 29.97
CA ILE A 928 36.60 -42.83 30.74
C ILE A 928 36.49 -44.05 29.81
N LYS A 929 35.50 -44.07 28.90
CA LYS A 929 35.36 -45.13 27.88
C LYS A 929 36.62 -45.26 27.00
N SER A 930 37.24 -44.14 26.62
CA SER A 930 38.49 -44.14 25.85
C SER A 930 39.67 -44.70 26.66
N LEU A 931 39.83 -44.34 27.93
CA LEU A 931 40.87 -44.90 28.80
C LEU A 931 40.67 -46.41 28.96
N MET A 932 39.45 -46.86 29.29
CA MET A 932 39.13 -48.28 29.43
C MET A 932 39.37 -49.09 28.15
N ALA A 933 39.11 -48.51 26.97
CA ALA A 933 39.34 -49.19 25.69
C ALA A 933 40.83 -49.32 25.33
N ASN A 934 41.67 -48.41 25.83
CA ASN A 934 43.10 -48.36 25.51
C ASN A 934 44.01 -48.99 26.59
N HIS A 935 43.49 -49.26 27.80
CA HIS A 935 44.26 -49.73 28.95
C HIS A 935 43.57 -50.89 29.70
N ASP A 936 44.21 -52.05 29.70
CA ASP A 936 43.76 -53.27 30.38
C ASP A 936 44.25 -53.27 31.84
N ASP A 937 43.56 -52.50 32.70
CA ASP A 937 43.87 -52.33 34.13
C ASP A 937 42.61 -52.56 34.99
N GLU A 938 42.68 -53.50 35.93
CA GLU A 938 41.53 -53.95 36.73
C GLU A 938 40.92 -52.84 37.62
N GLU A 939 41.72 -51.89 38.10
CA GLU A 939 41.22 -50.76 38.90
C GLU A 939 40.53 -49.73 38.01
N LEU A 940 41.11 -49.42 36.84
CA LEU A 940 40.48 -48.56 35.83
C LEU A 940 39.15 -49.13 35.35
N GLN A 941 39.09 -50.41 34.96
CA GLN A 941 37.86 -51.02 34.43
C GLN A 941 36.75 -50.95 35.49
N ARG A 942 37.02 -51.38 36.73
CA ARG A 942 36.04 -51.38 37.82
C ARG A 942 35.54 -49.98 38.19
N LEU A 943 36.43 -48.98 38.25
CA LEU A 943 36.03 -47.60 38.54
C LEU A 943 35.30 -46.95 37.36
N GLY A 944 35.74 -47.25 36.14
CA GLY A 944 35.17 -46.70 34.91
C GLY A 944 33.77 -47.24 34.61
N GLU A 945 33.54 -48.54 34.76
CA GLU A 945 32.21 -49.15 34.64
C GLU A 945 31.21 -48.52 35.63
N ALA A 946 31.61 -48.36 36.89
CA ALA A 946 30.79 -47.73 37.92
C ALA A 946 30.50 -46.25 37.59
N ALA A 947 31.52 -45.48 37.20
CA ALA A 947 31.36 -44.09 36.81
C ALA A 947 30.42 -43.93 35.60
N ILE A 948 30.54 -44.80 34.59
CA ILE A 948 29.66 -44.78 33.41
C ILE A 948 28.22 -45.08 33.81
N ALA A 949 27.97 -46.13 34.63
CA ALA A 949 26.62 -46.51 35.04
C ALA A 949 25.91 -45.41 35.86
N ASP A 950 26.64 -44.75 36.76
CA ASP A 950 26.07 -43.68 37.59
C ASP A 950 25.87 -42.39 36.77
N LEU A 951 26.78 -42.05 35.84
CA LEU A 951 26.59 -40.95 34.88
C LEU A 951 25.41 -41.20 33.93
N ASP A 952 25.25 -42.42 33.41
CA ASP A 952 24.12 -42.81 32.55
C ASP A 952 22.78 -42.73 33.30
N THR A 953 22.78 -43.03 34.61
CA THR A 953 21.61 -42.92 35.49
C THR A 953 21.26 -41.47 35.81
N TRP A 954 22.29 -40.64 36.08
CA TRP A 954 22.14 -39.21 36.34
C TRP A 954 21.63 -38.45 35.11
N GLU A 955 22.17 -38.74 33.92
CA GLU A 955 21.74 -38.11 32.66
C GLU A 955 20.23 -38.29 32.40
N GLN A 956 19.68 -39.48 32.67
CA GLN A 956 18.25 -39.78 32.51
C GLN A 956 17.32 -39.00 33.46
N GLN A 957 17.86 -38.32 34.47
CA GLN A 957 17.13 -37.42 35.36
C GLN A 957 17.28 -35.95 34.95
N ILE A 958 18.31 -35.65 34.14
CA ILE A 958 18.53 -34.31 33.59
C ILE A 958 17.75 -34.12 32.30
N THR A 959 17.82 -35.08 31.37
CA THR A 959 17.26 -34.97 30.01
C THR A 959 16.52 -36.24 29.57
N GLN A 960 15.58 -36.10 28.63
CA GLN A 960 14.84 -37.24 28.06
C GLN A 960 15.49 -37.75 26.77
N LEU A 961 16.28 -38.82 26.88
CA LEU A 961 17.02 -39.43 25.77
C LEU A 961 16.18 -40.13 24.68
N LYS A 962 14.84 -40.02 24.75
CA LYS A 962 13.90 -40.59 23.78
C LYS A 962 13.22 -39.56 22.89
N PHE A 963 13.45 -38.27 23.12
CA PHE A 963 12.88 -37.23 22.29
C PHE A 963 13.65 -37.15 20.97
N GLU A 964 12.94 -37.42 19.86
CA GLU A 964 13.41 -37.24 18.48
C GLU A 964 12.57 -36.15 17.75
N THR A 965 11.35 -35.87 18.22
CA THR A 965 10.40 -34.89 17.66
C THR A 965 9.60 -34.15 18.76
N TYR A 966 8.98 -33.01 18.44
CA TYR A 966 8.27 -32.17 19.41
C TYR A 966 6.99 -32.78 20.02
N GLU A 967 6.46 -33.89 19.48
CA GLU A 967 5.29 -34.59 20.03
C GLU A 967 5.67 -35.75 20.98
N ASP A 968 6.97 -36.04 21.15
CA ASP A 968 7.42 -37.16 22.00
C ASP A 968 7.20 -36.92 23.51
N GLU A 969 6.96 -35.67 23.92
CA GLU A 969 6.54 -35.33 25.28
C GLU A 969 5.14 -35.87 25.65
N ASP A 970 4.29 -36.17 24.67
CA ASP A 970 3.02 -36.89 24.89
C ASP A 970 3.28 -38.34 25.34
N ALA A 971 4.45 -38.91 25.00
CA ALA A 971 4.81 -40.29 25.24
C ALA A 971 5.77 -40.48 26.45
N TRP A 972 6.66 -39.51 26.72
CA TRP A 972 7.65 -39.61 27.79
C TRP A 972 7.80 -38.29 28.57
N ALA A 973 8.04 -38.41 29.87
CA ALA A 973 8.16 -37.24 30.74
C ALA A 973 9.37 -36.36 30.40
N THR A 974 9.11 -35.07 30.24
CA THR A 974 10.11 -34.00 30.15
C THR A 974 10.86 -33.86 31.47
N MET A 975 12.19 -33.96 31.42
CA MET A 975 13.11 -33.96 32.58
C MET A 975 13.54 -32.54 32.97
N LEU A 976 14.51 -32.41 33.89
CA LEU A 976 14.90 -31.14 34.51
C LEU A 976 15.20 -30.02 33.49
N ASP A 977 15.91 -30.34 32.41
CA ASP A 977 16.26 -29.39 31.34
C ASP A 977 15.02 -28.78 30.67
N GLY A 978 14.11 -29.60 30.14
CA GLY A 978 12.88 -29.16 29.50
C GLY A 978 11.87 -28.56 30.48
N GLN A 979 11.87 -28.97 31.75
CA GLN A 979 11.04 -28.36 32.81
C GLN A 979 11.50 -26.93 33.14
N LEU A 980 12.82 -26.69 33.15
CA LEU A 980 13.39 -25.33 33.29
C LEU A 980 13.12 -24.49 32.04
N ARG A 981 13.27 -25.05 30.83
CA ARG A 981 12.92 -24.36 29.57
C ARG A 981 11.45 -23.92 29.58
N TYR A 982 10.52 -24.85 29.82
CA TYR A 982 9.09 -24.56 29.89
C TYR A 982 8.76 -23.50 30.95
N LEU A 983 9.42 -23.53 32.12
CA LEU A 983 9.23 -22.49 33.13
C LEU A 983 9.75 -21.12 32.65
N MET A 984 10.87 -21.08 31.94
CA MET A 984 11.40 -19.85 31.33
C MET A 984 10.36 -19.24 30.38
N ASP A 985 9.83 -20.05 29.46
CA ASP A 985 8.82 -19.64 28.47
C ASP A 985 7.55 -19.13 29.15
N VAL A 986 7.03 -19.85 30.15
CA VAL A 986 5.85 -19.44 30.93
C VAL A 986 6.07 -18.10 31.64
N ILE A 987 7.28 -17.80 32.12
CA ILE A 987 7.61 -16.51 32.73
C ILE A 987 7.74 -15.43 31.66
N ASP A 988 8.32 -15.74 30.50
CA ASP A 988 8.55 -14.80 29.40
C ASP A 988 7.22 -14.32 28.78
N ASP A 989 6.45 -15.26 28.23
CA ASP A 989 5.20 -15.01 27.51
C ASP A 989 4.12 -14.36 28.40
N SER A 990 4.16 -14.63 29.72
CA SER A 990 3.26 -13.98 30.68
C SER A 990 3.62 -12.51 30.94
N GLY A 991 4.88 -12.13 30.73
CA GLY A 991 5.43 -10.85 31.14
C GLY A 991 5.35 -10.58 32.64
N ALA A 992 5.47 -9.31 33.01
CA ALA A 992 5.29 -8.86 34.39
C ALA A 992 3.80 -8.70 34.75
N PRO A 993 3.35 -9.12 35.96
CA PRO A 993 4.13 -9.68 37.06
C PRO A 993 4.27 -11.21 37.04
N VAL A 994 5.41 -11.69 37.54
CA VAL A 994 5.63 -13.14 37.79
C VAL A 994 4.63 -13.67 38.80
N THR A 995 3.94 -14.75 38.44
CA THR A 995 2.98 -15.44 39.30
C THR A 995 3.67 -16.16 40.46
N ASP A 996 3.01 -16.29 41.61
CA ASP A 996 3.56 -17.03 42.74
C ASP A 996 3.68 -18.54 42.45
N GLY A 997 2.90 -19.05 41.49
CA GLY A 997 3.04 -20.41 40.96
C GLY A 997 4.38 -20.61 40.24
N ALA A 998 4.76 -19.68 39.35
CA ALA A 998 6.05 -19.72 38.67
C ALA A 998 7.23 -19.60 39.65
N LYS A 999 7.15 -18.71 40.65
CA LYS A 999 8.17 -18.58 41.71
C LYS A 999 8.31 -19.87 42.53
N THR A 1000 7.19 -20.51 42.87
CA THR A 1000 7.19 -21.79 43.59
C THR A 1000 7.83 -22.88 42.76
N ARG A 1001 7.46 -22.99 41.46
CA ARG A 1001 8.02 -23.98 40.54
C ARG A 1001 9.51 -23.76 40.28
N HIS A 1002 9.96 -22.50 40.17
CA HIS A 1002 11.38 -22.18 40.11
C HIS A 1002 12.09 -22.75 41.34
N ALA A 1003 11.62 -22.42 42.55
CA ALA A 1003 12.23 -22.90 43.79
C ALA A 1003 12.20 -24.43 43.94
N ASP A 1004 11.21 -25.13 43.38
CA ASP A 1004 11.19 -26.59 43.29
C ASP A 1004 12.30 -27.11 42.37
N LEU A 1005 12.41 -26.56 41.16
CA LEU A 1005 13.42 -26.97 40.17
C LEU A 1005 14.85 -26.61 40.62
N SER A 1006 15.08 -25.48 41.29
CA SER A 1006 16.39 -25.15 41.86
C SER A 1006 16.80 -26.12 42.98
N ARG A 1007 15.84 -26.62 43.78
CA ARG A 1007 16.11 -27.66 44.78
C ARG A 1007 16.44 -29.02 44.13
N GLU A 1008 15.73 -29.36 43.07
CA GLU A 1008 16.05 -30.56 42.29
C GLU A 1008 17.44 -30.44 41.66
N TRP A 1009 17.77 -29.30 41.07
CA TRP A 1009 19.11 -29.06 40.51
C TRP A 1009 20.22 -29.19 41.55
N GLN A 1010 20.06 -28.60 42.74
CA GLN A 1010 21.01 -28.75 43.86
C GLN A 1010 21.23 -30.22 44.25
N GLN A 1011 20.18 -31.05 44.23
CA GLN A 1011 20.29 -32.48 44.49
C GLN A 1011 21.08 -33.21 43.38
N ARG A 1012 20.82 -32.89 42.11
CA ARG A 1012 21.60 -33.43 40.97
C ARG A 1012 23.07 -33.01 41.01
N GLN A 1013 23.38 -31.80 41.47
CA GLN A 1013 24.76 -31.34 41.65
C GLN A 1013 25.49 -32.12 42.75
N LEU A 1014 24.81 -32.49 43.84
CA LEU A 1014 25.41 -33.34 44.88
C LEU A 1014 25.72 -34.74 44.34
N GLU A 1015 24.77 -35.35 43.63
CA GLU A 1015 24.93 -36.66 42.98
C GLU A 1015 26.12 -36.67 42.00
N LEU A 1016 26.28 -35.61 41.20
CA LEU A 1016 27.38 -35.46 40.26
C LEU A 1016 28.74 -35.24 40.96
N ASN A 1017 28.76 -34.57 42.11
CA ASN A 1017 29.95 -34.44 42.94
C ASN A 1017 30.33 -35.78 43.60
N ASP A 1018 29.37 -36.57 44.08
CA ASP A 1018 29.63 -37.91 44.61
C ASP A 1018 30.26 -38.83 43.54
N ILE A 1019 29.77 -38.80 42.30
CA ILE A 1019 30.39 -39.51 41.16
C ILE A 1019 31.84 -39.02 40.93
N THR A 1020 32.06 -37.71 41.02
CA THR A 1020 33.37 -37.08 40.82
C THR A 1020 34.38 -37.48 41.90
N GLU A 1021 33.98 -37.50 43.17
CA GLU A 1021 34.87 -37.83 44.29
C GLU A 1021 35.12 -39.34 44.38
N ASN A 1022 34.10 -40.18 44.21
CA ASN A 1022 34.20 -41.62 44.39
C ASN A 1022 34.83 -42.37 43.21
N TYR A 1023 34.71 -41.85 41.98
CA TYR A 1023 35.22 -42.54 40.78
C TYR A 1023 36.20 -41.69 39.95
N ILE A 1024 35.80 -40.49 39.52
CA ILE A 1024 36.59 -39.70 38.56
C ILE A 1024 37.91 -39.22 39.18
N THR A 1025 37.91 -38.84 40.45
CA THR A 1025 39.11 -38.42 41.18
C THR A 1025 40.12 -39.58 41.35
N PRO A 1026 39.71 -40.80 41.76
CA PRO A 1026 40.54 -42.00 41.65
C PRO A 1026 41.06 -42.30 40.24
N ILE A 1027 40.21 -42.26 39.20
CA ILE A 1027 40.62 -42.49 37.80
C ILE A 1027 41.68 -41.46 37.36
N ASN A 1028 41.52 -40.19 37.73
CA ASN A 1028 42.49 -39.14 37.43
C ASN A 1028 43.83 -39.31 38.17
N ARG A 1029 43.81 -39.88 39.38
CA ARG A 1029 45.03 -40.26 40.11
C ARG A 1029 45.74 -41.42 39.43
N TRP A 1030 45.00 -42.43 38.99
CA TRP A 1030 45.51 -43.54 38.20
C TRP A 1030 46.14 -43.06 36.88
N ALA A 1031 45.42 -42.21 36.13
CA ALA A 1031 45.89 -41.65 34.85
C ALA A 1031 47.16 -40.81 35.02
N GLY A 1032 47.23 -39.99 36.08
CA GLY A 1032 48.43 -39.21 36.42
C GLY A 1032 49.65 -40.08 36.75
N ASN A 1033 49.46 -41.25 37.38
CA ASN A 1033 50.55 -42.21 37.61
C ASN A 1033 51.05 -42.89 36.32
N MET A 1034 50.28 -42.84 35.22
CA MET A 1034 50.62 -43.37 33.91
C MET A 1034 51.04 -42.29 32.89
N GLU A 1035 51.18 -41.03 33.31
CA GLU A 1035 51.47 -39.87 32.44
C GLU A 1035 50.39 -39.66 31.34
N LEU A 1036 49.14 -40.05 31.60
CA LEU A 1036 48.00 -39.91 30.70
C LEU A 1036 47.20 -38.63 30.95
N GLY A 1037 46.43 -38.20 29.94
CA GLY A 1037 45.52 -37.06 30.06
C GLY A 1037 44.38 -37.29 31.05
N HIS A 1038 44.02 -36.25 31.81
CA HIS A 1038 42.94 -36.32 32.80
C HIS A 1038 41.55 -36.31 32.17
N VAL A 1039 40.64 -37.05 32.80
CA VAL A 1039 39.19 -36.97 32.64
C VAL A 1039 38.72 -35.61 33.21
N VAL A 1040 37.90 -34.89 32.45
CA VAL A 1040 37.29 -33.62 32.88
C VAL A 1040 36.41 -33.84 34.11
N ARG A 1041 36.34 -32.84 35.00
CA ARG A 1041 35.39 -32.84 36.10
C ARG A 1041 33.99 -32.50 35.55
N PRO A 1042 32.95 -33.33 35.76
CA PRO A 1042 31.59 -32.93 35.46
C PRO A 1042 31.16 -31.73 36.32
N GLY A 1043 30.47 -30.77 35.72
CA GLY A 1043 30.01 -29.54 36.37
C GLY A 1043 31.12 -28.52 36.71
N SER A 1044 32.25 -28.52 35.98
CA SER A 1044 33.36 -27.56 36.12
C SER A 1044 33.43 -26.52 35.01
#